data_AF-A0A397S5G5-F1
#
_entry.id   AF-A0A397S5G5-F1
#
_cell.length_a   1.000
_cell.length_b   1.000
_cell.length_c   1.000
_cell.angle_alpha   90.00
_cell.angle_beta   90.00
_cell.angle_gamma   90.00
#
_symmetry.space_group_name_H-M   'P 1'
#
loop_
_entity.id
_entity.type
_entity.pdbx_description
1 polymer ?
#
loop_
_entity_poly.entity_id
_entity_poly.type
_entity_poly.pdbx_seq_one_letter_code
_entity_poly.pdbx_strand_id
1 'polypeptide(L)'
;MDNCKLCQKPSTSRCAKCHQIFYCSRECQKEDWNEHKKSCGNSPVVKNNETIDENFRKFPIMNDCKVCQKPSTSKCAKCHQIFYCSRECQKEDWNEHKKSCGNSPVIKNNENFPNFDLSLHEMTEFLTNMMLRMNKGTVTKDWDVPEFGKEYATKYPHEKEQIKCLNSARSSLKGMQIIDKIIDSDINEPDPGHILKRWMEFSNTLLKFLSSPRKIGDIFTGKTKGPYVRDKGRVAQSFSNMPKQSLTLIKGRVHVAVGFVDLDFLLRARIVQNKSSIERPNKFIGYEGSIYAVAKTNVIKEMMMNKAPIRSIIEVWFSTVWTTETLKNFENAVKNVLQYGNAPNRSPPNPTKKELHPKVRSLISHWIKSIRSPKSRQEAHRLWIETFDSEERVFAVVANLIEPRDRVQAARYILTGEFPLMDDQQQKNLIASITMFNCNDGISPHSTSEFMLEMMPMDAILLEYKREDTIFLDAIYNFLENAIAKVCDWLSPPIGKAEMIEIYLHFQSITNDNSALLASIRQLEPWTISWSNLCDYFYTRDFHKLLRECSGDDTVHVMTSMNWISEIFGAHIMDHKSKYRREIIRNAQTMISMIGNSMDPSGYFRYTQVITHPYNVGDIGATMMVKDKWLDYFLKGQELNVGDVTFELFAHTHRIHTLLNIYFTYSKKFKVYSTYV
;
A
#
# COMPACT_ATOMS: atom_id res chain seq x y z
N MET A 1 28.21 23.23 4.58
CA MET A 1 29.61 23.68 4.66
C MET A 1 30.20 22.97 5.86
N ASP A 2 31.31 22.25 5.67
CA ASP A 2 31.95 21.47 6.73
C ASP A 2 33.03 22.32 7.45
N ASN A 3 33.37 21.94 8.68
CA ASN A 3 34.28 22.71 9.53
C ASN A 3 35.70 22.16 9.50
N CYS A 4 36.68 23.07 9.64
CA CYS A 4 38.10 22.74 9.74
C CYS A 4 38.36 21.82 10.94
N LYS A 5 39.06 20.70 10.73
CA LYS A 5 39.33 19.70 11.78
C LYS A 5 40.06 20.24 13.01
N LEU A 6 40.95 21.22 12.82
CA LEU A 6 41.78 21.79 13.89
C LEU A 6 41.13 22.98 14.61
N CYS A 7 40.59 23.94 13.86
CA CYS A 7 40.13 25.22 14.42
C CYS A 7 38.62 25.45 14.28
N GLN A 8 37.89 24.50 13.69
CA GLN A 8 36.43 24.50 13.53
C GLN A 8 35.83 25.65 12.70
N LYS A 9 36.65 26.48 12.04
CA LYS A 9 36.16 27.49 11.08
C LYS A 9 35.59 26.83 9.81
N PRO A 10 34.57 27.42 9.15
CA PRO A 10 34.00 26.87 7.92
C PRO A 10 35.08 26.70 6.85
N SER A 11 35.09 25.57 6.14
CA SER A 11 36.03 25.32 5.04
C SER A 11 35.38 24.59 3.87
N THR A 12 35.79 24.99 2.66
CA THR A 12 35.51 24.28 1.40
C THR A 12 36.71 23.49 0.90
N SER A 13 37.88 23.66 1.52
CA SER A 13 39.12 22.98 1.16
C SER A 13 39.29 21.69 1.98
N ARG A 14 39.55 20.59 1.28
CA ARG A 14 39.68 19.24 1.85
C ARG A 14 41.03 18.62 1.49
N CYS A 15 41.48 17.67 2.30
CA CYS A 15 42.70 16.91 2.02
C CYS A 15 42.64 16.33 0.61
N ALA A 16 43.62 16.65 -0.23
CA ALA A 16 43.63 16.21 -1.63
C ALA A 16 43.76 14.69 -1.79
N LYS A 17 44.17 13.97 -0.74
CA LYS A 17 44.40 12.51 -0.78
C LYS A 17 43.18 11.70 -0.38
N CYS A 18 42.49 12.05 0.72
CA CYS A 18 41.33 11.29 1.21
C CYS A 18 39.98 11.99 0.94
N HIS A 19 39.99 13.30 0.73
CA HIS A 19 38.80 14.16 0.60
C HIS A 19 37.83 14.13 1.80
N GLN A 20 38.18 13.49 2.92
CA GLN A 20 37.30 13.32 4.10
C GLN A 20 37.49 14.39 5.18
N ILE A 21 38.68 14.99 5.28
CA ILE A 21 38.97 15.99 6.32
C ILE A 21 39.14 17.36 5.68
N PHE A 22 38.45 18.35 6.26
CA PHE A 22 38.44 19.74 5.83
C PHE A 22 39.43 20.58 6.63
N TYR A 23 40.12 21.50 5.95
CA TYR A 23 41.08 22.43 6.55
C TYR A 23 40.83 23.84 6.02
N CYS A 24 40.78 24.85 6.89
CA CYS A 24 40.59 26.24 6.46
C CYS A 24 41.85 26.86 5.82
N SER A 25 43.03 26.25 6.01
CA SER A 25 44.28 26.68 5.39
C SER A 25 45.31 25.53 5.30
N ARG A 26 46.40 25.72 4.54
CA ARG A 26 47.49 24.73 4.41
C ARG A 26 48.27 24.57 5.70
N GLU A 27 48.33 25.61 6.54
CA GLU A 27 48.98 25.60 7.85
C GLU A 27 48.27 24.60 8.77
N CYS A 28 46.94 24.69 8.87
CA CYS A 28 46.15 23.70 9.62
C CYS A 28 46.31 22.28 9.05
N GLN A 29 46.34 22.11 7.72
CA GLN A 29 46.57 20.78 7.14
C GLN A 29 47.94 20.19 7.55
N LYS A 30 49.01 21.00 7.57
CA LYS A 30 50.36 20.56 7.94
C LYS A 30 50.46 20.20 9.43
N GLU A 31 49.78 20.96 10.28
CA GLU A 31 49.77 20.74 11.73
C GLU A 31 49.04 19.44 12.09
N ASP A 32 47.91 19.15 11.45
CA ASP A 32 47.19 17.88 11.62
C ASP A 32 47.89 16.71 10.90
N TRP A 33 48.81 16.98 9.95
CA TRP A 33 49.36 15.94 9.07
C TRP A 33 50.02 14.79 9.83
N ASN A 34 50.64 15.04 10.98
CA ASN A 34 51.31 13.98 11.75
C ASN A 34 50.34 12.93 12.32
N GLU A 35 49.13 13.34 12.70
CA GLU A 35 48.06 12.43 13.14
C GLU A 35 47.21 11.97 11.97
N HIS A 36 46.80 12.90 11.10
CA HIS A 36 46.00 12.60 9.92
C HIS A 36 46.68 11.59 9.01
N LYS A 37 48.00 11.67 8.75
CA LYS A 37 48.71 10.73 7.85
C LYS A 37 48.57 9.27 8.26
N LYS A 38 48.36 8.98 9.56
CA LYS A 38 48.16 7.61 10.07
C LYS A 38 46.82 7.03 9.61
N SER A 39 45.83 7.88 9.34
CA SER A 39 44.49 7.54 8.83
C SER A 39 44.21 8.06 7.41
N CYS A 40 45.13 8.85 6.83
CA CYS A 40 44.97 9.54 5.54
C CYS A 40 45.13 8.57 4.36
N GLY A 41 43.99 8.11 3.86
CA GLY A 41 43.90 7.07 2.83
C GLY A 41 43.57 5.68 3.37
N ASN A 42 43.41 5.53 4.70
CA ASN A 42 43.01 4.28 5.35
C ASN A 42 41.52 4.26 5.72
N SER A 43 40.66 4.72 4.81
CA SER A 43 39.23 4.37 4.77
C SER A 43 38.65 4.66 3.38
N PRO A 44 37.68 3.85 2.92
CA PRO A 44 37.23 3.81 1.53
C PRO A 44 36.43 5.06 1.16
N VAL A 45 36.83 5.72 0.07
CA VAL A 45 35.97 6.66 -0.63
C VAL A 45 34.83 5.86 -1.25
N VAL A 46 33.62 6.17 -0.80
CA VAL A 46 32.36 5.80 -1.46
C VAL A 46 32.42 6.31 -2.89
N LYS A 47 32.64 5.41 -3.83
CA LYS A 47 32.21 5.56 -5.22
C LYS A 47 30.99 4.66 -5.38
N ASN A 48 29.85 5.29 -5.66
CA ASN A 48 28.70 4.61 -6.22
C ASN A 48 29.14 3.95 -7.53
N ASN A 49 29.24 2.62 -7.49
CA ASN A 49 28.99 1.70 -8.57
C ASN A 49 28.89 0.31 -7.96
N GLU A 50 27.88 -0.43 -8.40
CA GLU A 50 27.65 -1.84 -8.14
C GLU A 50 28.95 -2.66 -8.20
N THR A 51 29.18 -3.55 -7.23
CA THR A 51 29.76 -4.89 -7.42
C THR A 51 29.86 -5.66 -6.10
N ILE A 52 29.13 -6.78 -6.07
CA ILE A 52 29.42 -8.09 -5.48
C ILE A 52 30.73 -8.17 -4.65
N ASP A 53 30.56 -8.60 -3.39
CA ASP A 53 31.54 -9.01 -2.38
C ASP A 53 32.84 -9.64 -2.95
N GLU A 54 33.99 -9.06 -2.59
CA GLU A 54 35.33 -9.54 -2.95
C GLU A 54 35.75 -10.86 -2.26
N ASN A 55 34.87 -11.50 -1.47
CA ASN A 55 35.04 -12.92 -1.12
C ASN A 55 34.83 -13.89 -2.30
N PHE A 56 34.34 -13.41 -3.45
CA PHE A 56 34.11 -14.24 -4.66
C PHE A 56 35.35 -14.47 -5.55
N ARG A 57 36.54 -13.94 -5.25
CA ARG A 57 37.74 -14.14 -6.09
C ARG A 57 38.55 -15.42 -5.82
N LYS A 58 38.03 -16.36 -5.04
CA LYS A 58 38.68 -17.67 -4.83
C LYS A 58 37.96 -18.89 -5.40
N PHE A 59 36.92 -18.69 -6.22
CA PHE A 59 36.33 -19.77 -7.00
C PHE A 59 36.33 -19.40 -8.48
N PRO A 60 37.17 -20.03 -9.32
CA PRO A 60 37.10 -19.80 -10.76
C PRO A 60 35.71 -20.21 -11.25
N ILE A 61 35.02 -19.34 -11.99
CA ILE A 61 33.81 -19.71 -12.74
C ILE A 61 34.24 -20.75 -13.77
N MET A 62 34.03 -22.01 -13.42
CA MET A 62 34.30 -23.17 -14.26
C MET A 62 33.14 -23.30 -15.25
N ASN A 63 33.43 -23.06 -16.53
CA ASN A 63 32.46 -23.31 -17.61
C ASN A 63 32.71 -24.70 -18.17
N ASP A 64 31.65 -25.40 -18.58
CA ASP A 64 31.80 -26.78 -19.03
C ASP A 64 32.46 -26.85 -20.42
N CYS A 65 33.34 -27.83 -20.59
CA CYS A 65 33.97 -28.10 -21.88
C CYS A 65 32.91 -28.51 -22.90
N LYS A 66 32.88 -27.82 -24.04
CA LYS A 66 31.90 -28.09 -25.12
C LYS A 66 31.87 -29.54 -25.61
N VAL A 67 32.97 -30.27 -25.49
CA VAL A 67 33.11 -31.64 -25.99
C VAL A 67 32.80 -32.68 -24.93
N CYS A 68 33.41 -32.59 -23.74
CA CYS A 68 33.30 -33.63 -22.72
C CYS A 68 32.57 -33.22 -21.43
N GLN A 69 32.08 -31.97 -21.38
CA GLN A 69 31.37 -31.36 -20.24
C GLN A 69 32.15 -31.33 -18.92
N LYS A 70 33.46 -31.59 -18.96
CA LYS A 70 34.32 -31.39 -17.79
C LYS A 70 34.55 -29.90 -17.56
N PRO A 71 34.63 -29.46 -16.30
CA PRO A 71 34.90 -28.06 -16.00
C PRO A 71 36.16 -27.54 -16.66
N SER A 72 36.09 -26.33 -17.22
CA SER A 72 37.21 -25.65 -17.87
C SER A 72 37.25 -24.17 -17.55
N THR A 73 38.47 -23.67 -17.39
CA THR A 73 38.80 -22.25 -17.30
C THR A 73 39.41 -21.71 -18.61
N SER A 74 39.69 -22.60 -19.57
CA SER A 74 40.35 -22.27 -20.83
C SER A 74 39.32 -22.06 -21.94
N LYS A 75 39.33 -20.87 -22.54
CA LYS A 75 38.43 -20.46 -23.62
C LYS A 75 39.14 -20.38 -24.97
N CYS A 76 38.39 -20.51 -26.06
CA CYS A 76 38.91 -20.29 -27.41
C CYS A 76 39.51 -18.88 -27.51
N ALA A 77 40.80 -18.76 -27.82
CA ALA A 77 41.52 -17.48 -27.86
C ALA A 77 41.05 -16.50 -28.96
N LYS A 78 40.19 -16.95 -29.89
CA LYS A 78 39.69 -16.12 -30.99
C LYS A 78 38.32 -15.51 -30.71
N CYS A 79 37.35 -16.29 -30.22
CA CYS A 79 35.99 -15.79 -29.95
C CYS A 79 35.73 -15.51 -28.46
N HIS A 80 36.50 -16.14 -27.57
CA HIS A 80 36.32 -16.11 -26.11
C HIS A 80 34.95 -16.63 -25.62
N GLN A 81 34.13 -17.24 -26.49
CA GLN A 81 32.76 -17.68 -26.19
C GLN A 81 32.61 -19.16 -25.82
N ILE A 82 33.53 -20.02 -26.26
CA ILE A 82 33.46 -21.48 -26.04
C ILE A 82 34.66 -21.94 -25.21
N PHE A 83 34.42 -22.89 -24.29
CA PHE A 83 35.39 -23.39 -23.32
C PHE A 83 35.79 -24.85 -23.61
N TYR A 84 37.07 -25.16 -23.42
CA TYR A 84 37.64 -26.49 -23.65
C TYR A 84 38.55 -26.89 -22.49
N CYS A 85 38.38 -28.09 -21.93
CA CYS A 85 39.24 -28.55 -20.83
C CYS A 85 40.67 -28.89 -21.29
N SER A 86 40.90 -29.08 -22.60
CA SER A 86 42.22 -29.34 -23.17
C SER A 86 42.30 -28.94 -24.66
N ARG A 87 43.52 -28.90 -25.21
CA ARG A 87 43.75 -28.60 -26.65
C ARG A 87 43.20 -29.70 -27.56
N GLU A 88 43.11 -30.93 -27.05
CA GLU A 88 42.55 -32.08 -27.76
C GLU A 88 41.06 -31.88 -27.98
N CYS A 89 40.30 -31.52 -26.94
CA CYS A 89 38.88 -31.17 -27.07
C CYS A 89 38.66 -29.94 -27.97
N GLN A 90 39.56 -28.95 -27.94
CA GLN A 90 39.48 -27.82 -28.87
C GLN A 90 39.68 -28.26 -30.33
N LYS A 91 40.63 -29.16 -30.61
CA LYS A 91 40.89 -29.68 -31.96
C LYS A 91 39.74 -30.54 -32.47
N GLU A 92 39.12 -31.31 -31.60
CA GLU A 92 37.96 -32.16 -31.91
C GLU A 92 36.76 -31.32 -32.36
N ASP A 93 36.43 -30.25 -31.61
CA ASP A 93 35.35 -29.32 -31.97
C ASP A 93 35.74 -28.35 -33.11
N TRP A 94 37.03 -28.21 -33.43
CA TRP A 94 37.51 -27.15 -34.34
C TRP A 94 36.84 -27.17 -35.71
N ASN A 95 36.52 -28.36 -36.25
CA ASN A 95 35.89 -28.47 -37.56
C ASN A 95 34.47 -27.89 -37.62
N GLU A 96 33.73 -27.94 -36.52
CA GLU A 96 32.42 -27.30 -36.38
C GLU A 96 32.55 -25.88 -35.86
N HIS A 97 33.31 -25.67 -34.77
CA HIS A 97 33.50 -24.37 -34.17
C HIS A 97 34.06 -23.33 -35.15
N LYS A 98 35.01 -23.69 -36.02
CA LYS A 98 35.60 -22.74 -36.98
C LYS A 98 34.58 -22.07 -37.90
N LYS A 99 33.42 -22.70 -38.12
CA LYS A 99 32.32 -22.16 -38.95
C LYS A 99 31.62 -20.97 -38.28
N SER A 100 31.66 -20.89 -36.95
CA SER A 100 31.06 -19.81 -36.14
C SER A 100 32.10 -19.01 -35.33
N CYS A 101 33.36 -19.45 -35.30
CA CYS A 101 34.42 -18.85 -34.50
C CYS A 101 34.90 -17.50 -35.06
N GLY A 102 34.32 -16.42 -34.52
CA GLY A 102 34.63 -15.03 -34.88
C GLY A 102 33.53 -14.32 -35.69
N ASN A 103 32.41 -15.00 -35.98
CA ASN A 103 31.23 -14.39 -36.58
C ASN A 103 30.29 -13.86 -35.48
N SER A 104 30.70 -12.78 -34.81
CA SER A 104 29.72 -11.86 -34.22
C SER A 104 29.37 -10.83 -35.28
N PRO A 105 28.08 -10.49 -35.50
CA PRO A 105 27.74 -9.30 -36.25
C PRO A 105 28.29 -8.10 -35.46
N VAL A 106 29.42 -7.57 -35.92
CA VAL A 106 29.83 -6.22 -35.57
C VAL A 106 28.75 -5.32 -36.14
N ILE A 107 27.90 -4.77 -35.27
CA ILE A 107 27.04 -3.64 -35.61
C ILE A 107 27.99 -2.51 -36.00
N LYS A 108 28.23 -2.36 -37.30
CA LYS A 108 28.92 -1.19 -37.84
C LYS A 108 27.92 -0.04 -37.76
N ASN A 109 28.22 0.95 -36.94
CA ASN A 109 27.56 2.24 -36.94
C ASN A 109 27.74 2.90 -38.30
N ASN A 110 26.79 2.69 -39.21
CA ASN A 110 26.43 3.60 -40.30
C ASN A 110 25.30 2.96 -41.10
N GLU A 111 24.06 3.27 -40.69
CA GLU A 111 22.93 3.58 -41.57
C GLU A 111 21.74 3.98 -40.66
N ASN A 112 21.49 5.30 -40.63
CA ASN A 112 20.29 6.01 -40.16
C ASN A 112 19.31 5.25 -39.25
N PHE A 113 19.64 5.14 -37.95
CA PHE A 113 18.59 5.06 -36.92
C PHE A 113 18.10 6.49 -36.64
N PRO A 114 16.79 6.79 -36.72
CA PRO A 114 16.27 8.06 -36.27
C PRO A 114 16.61 8.22 -34.79
N ASN A 115 17.21 9.36 -34.45
CA ASN A 115 17.59 9.73 -33.10
C ASN A 115 16.33 9.82 -32.25
N PHE A 116 16.01 8.74 -31.54
CA PHE A 116 14.83 8.65 -30.71
C PHE A 116 15.28 8.85 -29.27
N ASP A 117 15.13 10.09 -28.80
CA ASP A 117 15.18 10.45 -27.39
C ASP A 117 13.93 9.84 -26.72
N LEU A 118 13.95 8.52 -26.53
CA LEU A 118 12.86 7.77 -25.91
C LEU A 118 13.12 7.63 -24.42
N SER A 119 12.14 8.02 -23.62
CA SER A 119 12.11 7.76 -22.19
C SER A 119 12.22 6.26 -21.89
N LEU A 120 12.71 5.89 -20.70
CA LEU A 120 12.78 4.50 -20.20
C LEU A 120 11.45 3.73 -20.38
N HIS A 121 10.36 4.46 -20.32
CA HIS A 121 9.00 4.00 -20.51
C HIS A 121 8.69 3.55 -21.94
N GLU A 122 9.04 4.37 -22.93
CA GLU A 122 8.83 4.04 -24.34
C GLU A 122 9.75 2.90 -24.78
N MET A 123 10.94 2.79 -24.19
CA MET A 123 11.80 1.61 -24.34
C MET A 123 11.15 0.34 -23.77
N THR A 124 10.50 0.44 -22.61
CA THR A 124 9.81 -0.71 -21.98
C THR A 124 8.60 -1.16 -22.81
N GLU A 125 7.81 -0.23 -23.34
CA GLU A 125 6.71 -0.51 -24.26
C GLU A 125 7.20 -1.16 -25.56
N PHE A 126 8.26 -0.61 -26.15
CA PHE A 126 8.88 -1.16 -27.36
C PHE A 126 9.39 -2.58 -27.14
N LEU A 127 10.12 -2.83 -26.04
CA LEU A 127 10.65 -4.14 -25.69
C LEU A 127 9.54 -5.15 -25.39
N THR A 128 8.48 -4.74 -24.69
CA THR A 128 7.31 -5.59 -24.41
C THR A 128 6.61 -5.99 -25.70
N ASN A 129 6.33 -5.02 -26.58
CA ASN A 129 5.72 -5.26 -27.88
C ASN A 129 6.61 -6.12 -28.78
N MET A 130 7.93 -5.93 -28.72
CA MET A 130 8.90 -6.75 -29.44
C MET A 130 8.91 -8.20 -28.92
N MET A 131 8.96 -8.39 -27.59
CA MET A 131 8.90 -9.72 -26.97
C MET A 131 7.61 -10.46 -27.30
N LEU A 132 6.46 -9.77 -27.31
CA LEU A 132 5.18 -10.33 -27.74
C LEU A 132 5.22 -10.76 -29.23
N ARG A 133 5.82 -9.95 -30.11
CA ARG A 133 5.96 -10.27 -31.56
C ARG A 133 6.93 -11.42 -31.84
N MET A 134 7.98 -11.57 -31.03
CA MET A 134 8.97 -12.65 -31.18
C MET A 134 8.46 -14.00 -30.67
N ASN A 135 7.37 -14.03 -29.90
CA ASN A 135 6.81 -15.23 -29.26
C ASN A 135 5.66 -15.88 -30.07
N LYS A 136 5.72 -15.82 -31.41
CA LYS A 136 4.69 -16.31 -32.35
C LYS A 136 4.46 -17.84 -32.35
N GLY A 137 5.16 -18.61 -31.53
CA GLY A 137 5.09 -20.09 -31.51
C GLY A 137 4.27 -20.70 -30.38
N THR A 138 3.82 -19.93 -29.39
CA THR A 138 2.95 -20.43 -28.31
C THR A 138 1.76 -19.49 -28.18
N VAL A 139 0.55 -20.00 -28.42
CA VAL A 139 -0.70 -19.24 -28.33
C VAL A 139 -0.88 -18.77 -26.88
N THR A 140 -0.40 -17.56 -26.57
CA THR A 140 -0.81 -16.86 -25.36
C THR A 140 -2.29 -16.55 -25.51
N LYS A 141 -3.10 -16.99 -24.55
CA LYS A 141 -4.48 -16.55 -24.46
C LYS A 141 -4.44 -15.04 -24.24
N ASP A 142 -4.81 -14.26 -25.24
CA ASP A 142 -4.84 -12.80 -25.13
C ASP A 142 -5.83 -12.43 -24.01
N TRP A 143 -5.35 -11.72 -22.99
CA TRP A 143 -6.20 -11.20 -21.90
C TRP A 143 -7.23 -10.18 -22.41
N ASP A 144 -7.13 -9.76 -23.67
CA ASP A 144 -8.03 -8.81 -24.32
C ASP A 144 -8.11 -7.51 -23.49
N VAL A 145 -6.95 -6.91 -23.26
CA VAL A 145 -6.84 -5.69 -22.45
C VAL A 145 -7.49 -4.52 -23.22
N PRO A 146 -8.57 -3.89 -22.68
CA PRO A 146 -9.31 -2.84 -23.38
C PRO A 146 -8.43 -1.66 -23.83
N GLU A 147 -8.84 -0.97 -24.90
CA GLU A 147 -8.13 0.22 -25.41
C GLU A 147 -8.51 1.49 -24.63
N PHE A 148 -8.44 1.44 -23.30
CA PHE A 148 -8.94 2.51 -22.44
C PHE A 148 -8.26 3.87 -22.66
N GLY A 149 -7.03 3.91 -23.20
CA GLY A 149 -6.40 5.17 -23.65
C GLY A 149 -7.08 5.79 -24.88
N LYS A 150 -7.56 4.97 -25.83
CA LYS A 150 -8.36 5.45 -26.97
C LYS A 150 -9.75 5.87 -26.53
N GLU A 151 -10.38 5.09 -25.65
CA GLU A 151 -11.68 5.41 -25.07
C GLU A 151 -11.61 6.76 -24.33
N TYR A 152 -10.56 6.97 -23.52
CA TYR A 152 -10.33 8.25 -22.84
C TYR A 152 -10.19 9.42 -23.82
N ALA A 153 -9.45 9.23 -24.91
CA ALA A 153 -9.25 10.25 -25.94
C ALA A 153 -10.55 10.66 -26.64
N THR A 154 -11.60 9.83 -26.64
CA THR A 154 -12.91 10.21 -27.19
C THR A 154 -13.57 11.33 -26.39
N LYS A 155 -13.36 11.36 -25.06
CA LYS A 155 -13.92 12.39 -24.17
C LYS A 155 -12.93 13.53 -23.90
N TYR A 156 -11.63 13.23 -23.83
CA TYR A 156 -10.58 14.20 -23.48
C TYR A 156 -9.44 14.24 -24.52
N PRO A 157 -9.71 14.63 -25.79
CA PRO A 157 -8.73 14.53 -26.89
C PRO A 157 -7.49 15.43 -26.73
N HIS A 158 -7.55 16.44 -25.87
CA HIS A 158 -6.47 17.40 -25.66
C HIS A 158 -5.48 17.00 -24.56
N GLU A 159 -5.81 15.99 -23.75
CA GLU A 159 -5.00 15.53 -22.60
C GLU A 159 -3.93 14.50 -23.05
N LYS A 160 -2.98 14.95 -23.88
CA LYS A 160 -2.01 14.08 -24.57
C LYS A 160 -1.14 13.25 -23.61
N GLU A 161 -0.67 13.84 -22.51
CA GLU A 161 0.19 13.14 -21.55
C GLU A 161 -0.57 12.06 -20.78
N GLN A 162 -1.82 12.33 -20.40
CA GLN A 162 -2.73 11.36 -19.78
C GLN A 162 -3.00 10.19 -20.73
N ILE A 163 -3.30 10.48 -22.00
CA ILE A 163 -3.51 9.45 -23.02
C ILE A 163 -2.24 8.60 -23.20
N LYS A 164 -1.05 9.21 -23.21
CA LYS A 164 0.24 8.50 -23.28
C LYS A 164 0.42 7.56 -22.08
N CYS A 165 0.18 8.05 -20.86
CA CYS A 165 0.23 7.25 -19.64
C CYS A 165 -0.73 6.06 -19.69
N LEU A 166 -1.99 6.27 -20.11
CA LEU A 166 -2.98 5.18 -20.22
C LEU A 166 -2.57 4.13 -21.27
N ASN A 167 -2.03 4.55 -22.41
CA ASN A 167 -1.57 3.62 -23.43
C ASN A 167 -0.41 2.76 -22.94
N SER A 168 0.49 3.34 -22.15
CA SER A 168 1.60 2.59 -21.58
C SER A 168 1.15 1.64 -20.46
N ALA A 169 0.25 2.09 -19.58
CA ALA A 169 -0.37 1.23 -18.57
C ALA A 169 -1.02 -0.01 -19.19
N ARG A 170 -1.69 0.17 -20.33
CA ARG A 170 -2.23 -0.95 -21.12
C ARG A 170 -1.13 -1.87 -21.63
N SER A 171 -0.05 -1.32 -22.19
CA SER A 171 1.09 -2.10 -22.68
C SER A 171 1.76 -2.89 -21.54
N SER A 172 1.91 -2.30 -20.35
CA SER A 172 2.41 -2.96 -19.15
C SER A 172 1.51 -4.11 -18.69
N LEU A 173 0.18 -3.91 -18.67
CA LEU A 173 -0.78 -4.98 -18.34
C LEU A 173 -0.72 -6.14 -19.34
N LYS A 174 -0.53 -5.86 -20.64
CA LYS A 174 -0.29 -6.91 -21.65
C LYS A 174 1.03 -7.65 -21.39
N GLY A 175 2.08 -6.91 -21.02
CA GLY A 175 3.38 -7.48 -20.65
C GLY A 175 3.30 -8.48 -19.50
N MET A 176 2.36 -8.32 -18.56
CA MET A 176 2.17 -9.28 -17.46
C MET A 176 1.79 -10.69 -17.93
N GLN A 177 1.25 -10.86 -19.14
CA GLN A 177 1.03 -12.19 -19.75
C GLN A 177 2.34 -12.97 -19.93
N ILE A 178 3.49 -12.28 -20.02
CA ILE A 178 4.80 -12.93 -20.08
C ILE A 178 5.15 -13.55 -18.73
N ILE A 179 4.82 -12.87 -17.63
CA ILE A 179 5.02 -13.37 -16.26
C ILE A 179 4.22 -14.65 -16.03
N ASP A 180 3.04 -14.76 -16.65
CA ASP A 180 2.25 -16.00 -16.59
C ASP A 180 3.03 -17.22 -17.10
N LYS A 181 3.92 -17.05 -18.09
CA LYS A 181 4.80 -18.13 -18.58
C LYS A 181 5.89 -18.51 -17.58
N ILE A 182 6.33 -17.57 -16.74
CA ILE A 182 7.40 -17.79 -15.75
C ILE A 182 6.89 -18.64 -14.57
N ILE A 183 5.58 -18.64 -14.29
CA ILE A 183 4.98 -19.45 -13.22
C ILE A 183 5.35 -20.94 -13.34
N ASP A 184 5.50 -21.46 -14.57
CA ASP A 184 5.82 -22.87 -14.81
C ASP A 184 7.32 -23.21 -14.59
N SER A 185 8.16 -22.22 -14.31
CA SER A 185 9.59 -22.40 -14.07
C SER A 185 9.91 -22.38 -12.58
N ASP A 186 10.74 -23.31 -12.11
CA ASP A 186 11.37 -23.18 -10.80
C ASP A 186 12.60 -22.27 -10.92
N ILE A 187 12.70 -21.30 -10.01
CA ILE A 187 13.82 -20.35 -9.97
C ILE A 187 14.90 -20.95 -9.07
N ASN A 188 16.12 -21.10 -9.61
CA ASN A 188 17.20 -21.83 -8.94
C ASN A 188 17.84 -21.06 -7.77
N GLU A 189 17.75 -19.72 -7.75
CA GLU A 189 18.35 -18.90 -6.70
C GLU A 189 17.34 -17.95 -6.04
N PRO A 190 17.43 -17.74 -4.72
CA PRO A 190 16.59 -16.79 -4.01
C PRO A 190 16.94 -15.36 -4.42
N ASP A 191 16.09 -14.72 -5.22
CA ASP A 191 16.19 -13.29 -5.52
C ASP A 191 15.98 -12.47 -4.22
N PRO A 192 16.99 -11.70 -3.75
CA PRO A 192 16.84 -10.87 -2.56
C PRO A 192 15.70 -9.85 -2.67
N GLY A 193 15.46 -9.32 -3.87
CA GLY A 193 14.36 -8.37 -4.12
C GLY A 193 13.00 -9.02 -3.89
N HIS A 194 12.79 -10.21 -4.46
CA HIS A 194 11.59 -11.01 -4.24
C HIS A 194 11.40 -11.37 -2.76
N ILE A 195 12.46 -11.84 -2.07
CA ILE A 195 12.37 -12.17 -0.64
C ILE A 195 11.94 -10.94 0.16
N LEU A 196 12.58 -9.79 -0.06
CA LEU A 196 12.26 -8.57 0.65
C LEU A 196 10.79 -8.15 0.41
N LYS A 197 10.29 -8.21 -0.83
CA LYS A 197 8.88 -7.90 -1.14
C LYS A 197 7.91 -8.90 -0.50
N ARG A 198 8.18 -10.20 -0.62
CA ARG A 198 7.33 -11.31 -0.13
C ARG A 198 7.25 -11.38 1.40
N TRP A 199 8.37 -11.18 2.09
CA TRP A 199 8.50 -11.33 3.54
C TRP A 199 8.57 -10.01 4.28
N MET A 200 8.61 -8.87 3.58
CA MET A 200 8.79 -7.53 4.16
C MET A 200 10.04 -7.39 5.04
N GLU A 201 10.99 -8.31 4.89
CA GLU A 201 12.29 -8.28 5.55
C GLU A 201 13.29 -9.14 4.77
N PHE A 202 14.57 -8.89 5.02
CA PHE A 202 15.66 -9.73 4.55
C PHE A 202 16.66 -9.88 5.70
N SER A 203 16.56 -10.97 6.46
CA SER A 203 17.35 -11.20 7.68
C SER A 203 18.02 -12.57 7.65
N ASN A 204 19.14 -12.71 8.36
CA ASN A 204 19.81 -14.02 8.52
C ASN A 204 18.89 -15.07 9.16
N THR A 205 17.99 -14.64 10.05
CA THR A 205 16.97 -15.52 10.66
C THR A 205 15.98 -15.99 9.60
N LEU A 206 15.50 -15.10 8.73
CA LEU A 206 14.65 -15.47 7.60
C LEU A 206 15.38 -16.38 6.61
N LEU A 207 16.64 -16.11 6.27
CA LEU A 207 17.40 -16.98 5.36
C LEU A 207 17.60 -18.37 5.97
N LYS A 208 17.97 -18.46 7.25
CA LYS A 208 18.09 -19.73 7.99
C LYS A 208 16.77 -20.46 8.14
N PHE A 209 15.67 -19.70 8.29
CA PHE A 209 14.34 -20.22 8.02
C PHE A 209 14.43 -20.74 6.59
N LEU A 210 14.28 -19.94 5.52
CA LEU A 210 14.14 -20.28 4.08
C LEU A 210 15.05 -21.39 3.51
N SER A 211 16.23 -21.64 4.07
CA SER A 211 17.12 -22.76 3.68
C SER A 211 16.85 -24.10 4.39
N SER A 212 16.12 -24.13 5.51
CA SER A 212 15.76 -25.36 6.23
C SER A 212 14.60 -26.14 5.58
N PRO A 213 14.43 -27.45 5.80
CA PRO A 213 13.23 -28.17 5.38
C PRO A 213 11.95 -27.54 5.97
N ARG A 214 10.92 -27.31 5.13
CA ARG A 214 9.61 -26.77 5.54
C ARG A 214 8.45 -27.55 4.96
N LYS A 215 7.31 -27.34 5.58
CA LYS A 215 5.99 -27.68 5.06
C LYS A 215 5.19 -26.41 4.79
N ILE A 216 4.30 -26.48 3.81
CA ILE A 216 3.30 -25.44 3.56
C ILE A 216 2.50 -25.22 4.86
N GLY A 217 2.45 -23.97 5.30
CA GLY A 217 1.82 -23.54 6.54
C GLY A 217 2.75 -23.37 7.74
N ASP A 218 4.06 -23.62 7.59
CA ASP A 218 5.02 -23.35 8.66
C ASP A 218 5.08 -21.84 8.98
N ILE A 219 5.05 -21.50 10.27
CA ILE A 219 5.08 -20.12 10.75
C ILE A 219 6.52 -19.65 10.95
N PHE A 220 6.85 -18.49 10.40
CA PHE A 220 8.07 -17.77 10.65
C PHE A 220 7.93 -16.89 11.90
N THR A 221 8.16 -17.48 13.07
CA THR A 221 8.08 -16.76 14.36
C THR A 221 9.23 -15.80 14.62
N GLY A 222 10.28 -15.83 13.78
CA GLY A 222 11.45 -14.96 13.87
C GLY A 222 11.28 -13.57 13.24
N LYS A 223 10.06 -13.26 12.81
CA LYS A 223 9.67 -11.99 12.18
C LYS A 223 10.09 -10.78 13.01
N THR A 224 10.78 -9.82 12.39
CA THR A 224 11.10 -8.56 13.06
C THR A 224 9.86 -7.67 13.15
N LYS A 225 9.47 -7.26 14.37
CA LYS A 225 8.32 -6.38 14.61
C LYS A 225 8.77 -4.92 14.76
N GLY A 226 8.41 -4.09 13.77
CA GLY A 226 8.64 -2.65 13.81
C GLY A 226 7.50 -1.89 14.54
N PRO A 227 7.65 -0.58 14.79
CA PRO A 227 6.55 0.22 15.30
C PRO A 227 5.41 0.29 14.28
N TYR A 228 4.16 0.33 14.76
CA TYR A 228 2.95 0.49 13.94
C TYR A 228 3.06 1.69 13.00
N VAL A 229 3.47 2.84 13.54
CA VAL A 229 3.68 4.07 12.76
C VAL A 229 5.16 4.21 12.42
N ARG A 230 5.55 3.64 11.27
CA ARG A 230 6.96 3.50 10.83
C ARG A 230 7.70 4.84 10.69
N ASP A 231 6.99 5.88 10.26
CA ASP A 231 7.49 7.23 9.97
C ASP A 231 7.32 8.20 11.16
N LYS A 232 6.80 7.74 12.30
CA LYS A 232 6.41 8.56 13.46
C LYS A 232 5.28 9.55 13.15
N GLY A 233 4.40 9.23 12.21
CA GLY A 233 3.19 9.99 11.88
C GLY A 233 3.50 11.23 11.05
N ARG A 234 4.52 11.12 10.18
CA ARG A 234 5.09 12.19 9.36
C ARG A 234 4.63 12.13 7.91
N VAL A 235 3.86 11.13 7.49
CA VAL A 235 3.32 10.97 6.16
C VAL A 235 1.81 11.14 6.27
N ALA A 236 1.28 11.99 5.41
CA ALA A 236 -0.15 12.20 5.28
C ALA A 236 -0.80 11.00 4.60
N GLN A 237 -1.51 10.17 5.38
CA GLN A 237 -2.42 9.17 4.84
C GLN A 237 -3.83 9.76 4.75
N SER A 238 -4.34 9.95 3.53
CA SER A 238 -5.59 10.71 3.30
C SER A 238 -6.84 9.96 3.73
N PHE A 239 -6.83 8.64 3.57
CA PHE A 239 -7.92 7.73 3.89
C PHE A 239 -7.36 6.30 4.00
N SER A 240 -8.16 5.38 4.54
CA SER A 240 -7.78 3.97 4.68
C SER A 240 -7.36 3.36 3.34
N ASN A 241 -6.46 2.38 3.37
CA ASN A 241 -6.02 1.62 2.19
C ASN A 241 -6.62 0.20 2.15
N MET A 242 -7.67 -0.03 2.92
CA MET A 242 -8.37 -1.30 2.95
C MET A 242 -9.86 -1.07 3.25
N PRO A 243 -10.77 -1.86 2.65
CA PRO A 243 -12.15 -1.87 3.08
C PRO A 243 -12.28 -2.26 4.56
N LYS A 244 -13.24 -1.64 5.23
CA LYS A 244 -13.65 -2.04 6.58
C LYS A 244 -14.93 -2.85 6.52
N GLN A 245 -15.05 -3.74 7.48
CA GLN A 245 -16.26 -4.51 7.67
C GLN A 245 -17.42 -3.69 8.18
N SER A 246 -18.63 -4.19 7.93
CA SER A 246 -19.81 -3.69 8.61
C SER A 246 -19.73 -4.02 10.10
N LEU A 247 -19.83 -2.97 10.92
CA LEU A 247 -19.80 -3.09 12.38
C LEU A 247 -21.20 -2.83 12.95
N THR A 248 -21.65 -3.72 13.83
CA THR A 248 -22.90 -3.51 14.57
C THR A 248 -22.63 -2.90 15.93
N LEU A 249 -23.16 -1.70 16.14
CA LEU A 249 -23.04 -0.92 17.37
C LEU A 249 -24.32 -1.10 18.19
N ILE A 250 -24.23 -1.70 19.37
CA ILE A 250 -25.38 -1.80 20.28
C ILE A 250 -25.66 -0.42 20.87
N LYS A 251 -26.93 0.03 20.82
CA LYS A 251 -27.37 1.35 21.33
C LYS A 251 -26.83 1.65 22.74
N GLY A 252 -26.21 2.82 22.91
CA GLY A 252 -25.69 3.32 24.18
C GLY A 252 -24.43 2.63 24.70
N ARG A 253 -23.74 1.86 23.84
CA ARG A 253 -22.46 1.22 24.14
C ARG A 253 -21.28 1.97 23.53
N VAL A 254 -20.10 1.65 24.03
CA VAL A 254 -18.82 2.23 23.60
C VAL A 254 -18.15 1.33 22.57
N HIS A 255 -17.73 1.94 21.46
CA HIS A 255 -16.79 1.40 20.51
C HIS A 255 -15.45 2.13 20.64
N VAL A 256 -14.36 1.38 20.73
CA VAL A 256 -13.00 1.93 20.68
C VAL A 256 -12.37 1.53 19.35
N ALA A 257 -11.84 2.49 18.59
CA ALA A 257 -11.16 2.25 17.32
C ALA A 257 -9.68 2.56 17.46
N VAL A 258 -8.82 1.54 17.29
CA VAL A 258 -7.37 1.68 17.42
C VAL A 258 -6.70 1.52 16.05
N GLY A 259 -5.87 2.50 15.69
CA GLY A 259 -5.25 2.56 14.38
C GLY A 259 -6.18 3.11 13.29
N PHE A 260 -7.19 3.92 13.67
CA PHE A 260 -8.14 4.47 12.71
C PHE A 260 -7.43 5.47 11.79
N VAL A 261 -7.73 5.42 10.49
CA VAL A 261 -7.24 6.44 9.54
C VAL A 261 -8.27 7.56 9.40
N ASP A 262 -9.54 7.18 9.35
CA ASP A 262 -10.70 8.07 9.22
C ASP A 262 -11.94 7.43 9.87
N LEU A 263 -13.15 7.86 9.46
CA LEU A 263 -14.44 7.32 9.94
C LEU A 263 -15.05 6.26 9.02
N ASP A 264 -14.25 5.59 8.17
CA ASP A 264 -14.70 4.56 7.22
C ASP A 264 -15.57 3.45 7.84
N PHE A 265 -15.24 2.99 9.05
CA PHE A 265 -16.04 2.02 9.81
C PHE A 265 -17.50 2.47 9.97
N LEU A 266 -17.76 3.77 10.14
CA LEU A 266 -19.10 4.29 10.35
C LEU A 266 -19.93 4.29 9.06
N LEU A 267 -19.30 4.29 7.88
CA LEU A 267 -20.00 4.26 6.60
C LEU A 267 -20.87 3.00 6.47
N ARG A 268 -20.36 1.85 6.94
CA ARG A 268 -21.10 0.57 6.96
C ARG A 268 -21.71 0.20 8.31
N ALA A 269 -21.40 0.94 9.37
CA ALA A 269 -21.92 0.62 10.68
C ALA A 269 -23.46 0.72 10.74
N ARG A 270 -24.06 0.02 11.70
CA ARG A 270 -25.48 0.15 12.08
C ARG A 270 -25.58 0.28 13.60
N ILE A 271 -26.45 1.16 14.08
CA ILE A 271 -26.82 1.20 15.50
C ILE A 271 -28.05 0.33 15.68
N VAL A 272 -28.00 -0.67 16.58
CA VAL A 272 -29.09 -1.62 16.81
C VAL A 272 -29.53 -1.63 18.27
N GLN A 273 -30.81 -1.94 18.48
CA GLN A 273 -31.37 -2.11 19.82
C GLN A 273 -31.55 -3.59 20.16
N ASN A 274 -31.10 -4.01 21.34
CA ASN A 274 -31.31 -5.35 21.88
C ASN A 274 -31.29 -5.33 23.42
N LYS A 275 -31.26 -6.51 24.06
CA LYS A 275 -31.28 -6.65 25.53
C LYS A 275 -30.08 -5.99 26.22
N SER A 276 -28.99 -5.75 25.50
CA SER A 276 -27.78 -5.09 26.03
C SER A 276 -27.78 -3.58 25.80
N SER A 277 -28.83 -3.00 25.23
CA SER A 277 -28.93 -1.56 24.97
C SER A 277 -29.10 -0.71 26.22
N ILE A 278 -28.61 0.53 26.15
CA ILE A 278 -28.73 1.53 27.22
C ILE A 278 -29.25 2.83 26.59
N GLU A 279 -30.16 3.53 27.28
CA GLU A 279 -30.72 4.81 26.83
C GLU A 279 -29.73 5.97 27.02
N ARG A 280 -28.68 5.96 26.19
CA ARG A 280 -27.68 7.03 26.07
C ARG A 280 -27.07 7.00 24.66
N PRO A 281 -26.35 8.05 24.25
CA PRO A 281 -25.62 8.02 22.98
C PRO A 281 -24.57 6.91 22.94
N ASN A 282 -24.38 6.32 21.76
CA ASN A 282 -23.19 5.54 21.47
C ASN A 282 -21.96 6.43 21.59
N LYS A 283 -20.83 5.86 22.02
CA LYS A 283 -19.55 6.57 22.01
C LYS A 283 -18.58 5.86 21.07
N PHE A 284 -17.98 6.62 20.17
CA PHE A 284 -16.88 6.18 19.31
C PHE A 284 -15.60 6.87 19.77
N ILE A 285 -14.63 6.11 20.25
CA ILE A 285 -13.37 6.61 20.80
C ILE A 285 -12.23 6.13 19.92
N GLY A 286 -11.65 7.04 19.13
CA GLY A 286 -10.54 6.75 18.23
C GLY A 286 -9.17 7.06 18.86
N TYR A 287 -8.23 6.14 18.72
CA TYR A 287 -6.81 6.33 19.04
C TYR A 287 -5.94 6.07 17.81
N GLU A 288 -5.16 7.08 17.42
CA GLU A 288 -4.31 7.02 16.22
C GLU A 288 -2.94 7.66 16.47
N GLY A 289 -1.89 7.06 15.88
CA GLY A 289 -0.51 7.52 15.98
C GLY A 289 -0.07 8.49 14.86
N SER A 290 -0.95 8.82 13.92
CA SER A 290 -0.77 9.82 12.88
C SER A 290 -1.41 11.17 13.26
N ILE A 291 -0.59 12.23 13.26
CA ILE A 291 -1.07 13.61 13.52
C ILE A 291 -2.08 14.01 12.44
N TYR A 292 -1.80 13.62 11.20
CA TYR A 292 -2.57 13.96 10.03
C TYR A 292 -3.98 13.35 10.08
N ALA A 293 -4.07 12.04 10.32
CA ALA A 293 -5.33 11.31 10.40
C ALA A 293 -6.26 11.90 11.46
N VAL A 294 -5.73 12.16 12.67
CA VAL A 294 -6.51 12.77 13.76
C VAL A 294 -6.96 14.19 13.41
N ALA A 295 -6.10 15.00 12.78
CA ALA A 295 -6.43 16.36 12.40
C ALA A 295 -7.54 16.41 11.35
N LYS A 296 -7.37 15.70 10.23
CA LYS A 296 -8.33 15.68 9.12
C LYS A 296 -9.68 15.13 9.56
N THR A 297 -9.66 14.02 10.32
CA THR A 297 -10.88 13.35 10.76
C THR A 297 -11.68 14.21 11.76
N ASN A 298 -11.01 14.97 12.64
CA ASN A 298 -11.72 15.93 13.49
C ASN A 298 -12.42 17.04 12.68
N VAL A 299 -11.80 17.51 11.60
CA VAL A 299 -12.43 18.51 10.72
C VAL A 299 -13.61 17.92 9.96
N ILE A 300 -13.47 16.72 9.38
CA ILE A 300 -14.57 16.01 8.69
C ILE A 300 -15.75 15.78 9.63
N LYS A 301 -15.49 15.27 10.84
CA LYS A 301 -16.51 15.11 11.89
C LYS A 301 -17.23 16.42 12.20
N GLU A 302 -16.49 17.52 12.33
CA GLU A 302 -17.09 18.83 12.59
C GLU A 302 -17.90 19.35 11.39
N MET A 303 -17.48 19.08 10.15
CA MET A 303 -18.27 19.38 8.95
C MET A 303 -19.60 18.61 8.94
N MET A 304 -19.59 17.33 9.32
CA MET A 304 -20.81 16.52 9.48
C MET A 304 -21.73 17.11 10.56
N MET A 305 -21.18 17.47 11.73
CA MET A 305 -21.95 18.08 12.82
C MET A 305 -22.58 19.42 12.40
N ASN A 306 -21.85 20.23 11.63
CA ASN A 306 -22.31 21.50 11.07
C ASN A 306 -23.29 21.35 9.90
N LYS A 307 -23.62 20.12 9.50
CA LYS A 307 -24.47 19.81 8.34
C LYS A 307 -23.98 20.48 7.05
N ALA A 308 -22.66 20.48 6.84
CA ALA A 308 -22.10 20.89 5.55
C ALA A 308 -22.68 20.02 4.41
N PRO A 309 -22.75 20.54 3.16
CA PRO A 309 -23.17 19.73 2.02
C PRO A 309 -22.37 18.42 1.94
N ILE A 310 -23.06 17.31 1.70
CA ILE A 310 -22.43 15.97 1.69
C ILE A 310 -21.30 15.91 0.65
N ARG A 311 -21.49 16.52 -0.52
CA ARG A 311 -20.44 16.70 -1.53
C ARG A 311 -19.19 17.39 -0.97
N SER A 312 -19.34 18.46 -0.18
CA SER A 312 -18.19 19.12 0.47
C SER A 312 -17.46 18.22 1.45
N ILE A 313 -18.18 17.35 2.16
CA ILE A 313 -17.58 16.37 3.07
C ILE A 313 -16.78 15.32 2.26
N ILE A 314 -17.37 14.80 1.17
CA ILE A 314 -16.73 13.87 0.23
C ILE A 314 -15.47 14.49 -0.38
N GLU A 315 -15.53 15.74 -0.82
CA GLU A 315 -14.39 16.46 -1.40
C GLU A 315 -13.22 16.58 -0.41
N VAL A 316 -13.49 17.00 0.84
CA VAL A 316 -12.45 17.09 1.88
C VAL A 316 -11.89 15.70 2.23
N TRP A 317 -12.73 14.67 2.20
CA TRP A 317 -12.32 13.32 2.56
C TRP A 317 -11.47 12.67 1.46
N PHE A 318 -11.91 12.70 0.20
CA PHE A 318 -11.38 11.84 -0.85
C PHE A 318 -10.73 12.57 -2.03
N SER A 319 -10.89 13.90 -2.15
CA SER A 319 -10.47 14.61 -3.36
C SER A 319 -9.21 15.45 -3.21
N THR A 320 -8.43 15.46 -4.29
CA THR A 320 -7.34 16.40 -4.54
C THR A 320 -7.83 17.81 -4.87
N VAL A 321 -9.10 17.99 -5.23
CA VAL A 321 -9.66 19.27 -5.68
C VAL A 321 -10.99 19.53 -5.01
N TRP A 322 -11.17 20.76 -4.55
CA TRP A 322 -12.35 21.22 -3.84
C TRP A 322 -13.03 22.35 -4.61
N THR A 323 -14.33 22.48 -4.43
CA THR A 323 -15.06 23.69 -4.78
C THR A 323 -14.77 24.81 -3.77
N THR A 324 -14.98 26.06 -4.19
CA THR A 324 -14.92 27.22 -3.27
C THR A 324 -15.96 27.14 -2.15
N GLU A 325 -17.09 26.47 -2.37
CA GLU A 325 -18.08 26.18 -1.32
C GLU A 325 -17.49 25.24 -0.26
N THR A 326 -16.87 24.15 -0.69
CA THR A 326 -16.17 23.22 0.20
C THR A 326 -15.09 23.92 1.03
N LEU A 327 -14.31 24.83 0.43
CA LEU A 327 -13.30 25.60 1.15
C LEU A 327 -13.91 26.43 2.31
N LYS A 328 -15.09 27.05 2.10
CA LYS A 328 -15.80 27.82 3.14
C LYS A 328 -16.31 26.92 4.26
N ASN A 329 -16.92 25.79 3.91
CA ASN A 329 -17.41 24.81 4.89
C ASN A 329 -16.25 24.22 5.72
N PHE A 330 -15.13 23.91 5.06
CA PHE A 330 -13.90 23.48 5.72
C PHE A 330 -13.36 24.56 6.67
N GLU A 331 -13.31 25.83 6.25
CA GLU A 331 -12.86 26.94 7.10
C GLU A 331 -13.68 27.06 8.38
N ASN A 332 -15.02 26.96 8.27
CA ASN A 332 -15.92 27.02 9.42
C ASN A 332 -15.68 25.86 10.40
N ALA A 333 -15.55 24.63 9.87
CA ALA A 333 -15.25 23.46 10.70
C ALA A 333 -13.88 23.58 11.40
N VAL A 334 -12.84 24.05 10.69
CA VAL A 334 -11.52 24.28 11.28
C VAL A 334 -11.58 25.29 12.43
N LYS A 335 -12.31 26.40 12.27
CA LYS A 335 -12.48 27.42 13.33
C LYS A 335 -13.11 26.82 14.58
N ASN A 336 -14.11 25.96 14.44
CA ASN A 336 -14.76 25.27 15.56
C ASN A 336 -13.83 24.24 16.23
N VAL A 337 -13.14 23.41 15.44
CA VAL A 337 -12.20 22.41 15.96
C VAL A 337 -11.08 23.08 16.76
N LEU A 338 -10.59 24.23 16.33
CA LEU A 338 -9.58 24.99 17.07
C LEU A 338 -10.09 25.53 18.43
N GLN A 339 -11.39 25.54 18.71
CA GLN A 339 -11.93 25.88 20.04
C GLN A 339 -11.90 24.71 21.04
N TYR A 340 -11.56 23.50 20.61
CA TYR A 340 -11.47 22.35 21.51
C TYR A 340 -10.42 22.58 22.60
N GLY A 341 -10.51 21.84 23.72
CA GLY A 341 -9.55 21.91 24.81
C GLY A 341 -8.13 21.46 24.42
N ASN A 342 -7.17 21.62 25.32
CA ASN A 342 -5.81 21.12 25.11
C ASN A 342 -5.64 19.76 25.78
N ALA A 343 -5.27 18.75 24.99
CA ALA A 343 -4.91 17.45 25.52
C ALA A 343 -3.51 17.52 26.18
N PRO A 344 -3.23 16.69 27.20
CA PRO A 344 -1.92 16.63 27.82
C PRO A 344 -0.83 16.16 26.84
N ASN A 345 0.41 16.62 27.06
CA ASN A 345 1.57 16.26 26.23
C ASN A 345 2.26 14.95 26.63
N ARG A 346 2.17 14.58 27.92
CA ARG A 346 2.97 13.50 28.52
C ARG A 346 2.15 12.47 29.28
N SER A 347 0.84 12.62 29.29
CA SER A 347 -0.09 11.68 29.91
C SER A 347 -1.18 11.32 28.92
N PRO A 348 -1.90 10.21 29.13
CA PRO A 348 -3.03 9.83 28.29
C PRO A 348 -4.07 10.97 28.20
N PRO A 349 -4.68 11.17 27.02
CA PRO A 349 -5.79 12.09 26.88
C PRO A 349 -7.02 11.60 27.64
N ASN A 350 -7.93 12.51 27.98
CA ASN A 350 -9.22 12.09 28.51
C ASN A 350 -10.07 11.51 27.37
N PRO A 351 -10.49 10.24 27.42
CA PRO A 351 -11.11 9.58 26.28
C PRO A 351 -12.40 10.26 25.79
N THR A 352 -13.13 10.94 26.68
CA THR A 352 -14.44 11.54 26.39
C THR A 352 -14.44 13.06 26.48
N LYS A 353 -13.29 13.71 26.30
CA LYS A 353 -13.20 15.17 26.14
C LYS A 353 -12.91 15.55 24.70
N LYS A 354 -13.49 16.67 24.27
CA LYS A 354 -13.13 17.34 23.02
C LYS A 354 -11.85 18.13 23.24
N GLU A 355 -10.72 17.47 23.02
CA GLU A 355 -9.39 18.05 23.20
C GLU A 355 -8.48 17.72 22.03
N LEU A 356 -7.51 18.59 21.77
CA LEU A 356 -6.51 18.41 20.73
C LEU A 356 -5.12 18.36 21.35
N HIS A 357 -4.33 17.38 20.93
CA HIS A 357 -2.90 17.38 21.19
C HIS A 357 -2.24 18.57 20.47
N PRO A 358 -1.24 19.26 21.06
CA PRO A 358 -0.65 20.45 20.46
C PRO A 358 -0.09 20.28 19.05
N LYS A 359 0.43 19.09 18.72
CA LYS A 359 0.88 18.76 17.35
C LYS A 359 -0.27 18.73 16.34
N VAL A 360 -1.42 18.15 16.71
CA VAL A 360 -2.64 18.12 15.88
C VAL A 360 -3.16 19.55 15.69
N ARG A 361 -3.24 20.32 16.79
CA ARG A 361 -3.63 21.73 16.74
C ARG A 361 -2.72 22.56 15.84
N SER A 362 -1.41 22.32 15.86
CA SER A 362 -0.44 23.00 15.01
C SER A 362 -0.71 22.77 13.51
N LEU A 363 -1.01 21.53 13.11
CA LEU A 363 -1.36 21.22 11.72
C LEU A 363 -2.65 21.90 11.28
N ILE A 364 -3.71 21.83 12.10
CA ILE A 364 -4.99 22.50 11.81
C ILE A 364 -4.81 24.03 11.72
N SER A 365 -3.95 24.60 12.59
CA SER A 365 -3.58 26.02 12.56
C SER A 365 -2.70 26.40 11.36
N HIS A 366 -2.06 25.43 10.72
CA HIS A 366 -1.39 25.65 9.43
C HIS A 366 -2.42 25.70 8.30
N TRP A 367 -3.36 24.74 8.25
CA TRP A 367 -4.41 24.71 7.23
C TRP A 367 -5.23 26.01 7.17
N ILE A 368 -5.65 26.56 8.32
CA ILE A 368 -6.39 27.84 8.35
C ILE A 368 -5.59 29.01 7.72
N LYS A 369 -4.26 28.99 7.79
CA LYS A 369 -3.41 30.00 7.14
C LYS A 369 -3.34 29.77 5.64
N SER A 370 -3.24 28.50 5.21
CA SER A 370 -3.16 28.10 3.81
C SER A 370 -4.41 28.43 2.99
N ILE A 371 -5.58 28.55 3.64
CA ILE A 371 -6.85 28.96 3.00
C ILE A 371 -6.75 30.33 2.31
N ARG A 372 -5.84 31.22 2.76
CA ARG A 372 -5.69 32.57 2.19
C ARG A 372 -5.08 32.59 0.79
N SER A 373 -4.42 31.50 0.39
CA SER A 373 -3.74 31.38 -0.89
C SER A 373 -3.80 29.94 -1.40
N PRO A 374 -5.00 29.43 -1.73
CA PRO A 374 -5.15 28.07 -2.18
C PRO A 374 -4.51 27.90 -3.57
N LYS A 375 -3.89 26.74 -3.81
CA LYS A 375 -3.35 26.38 -5.13
C LYS A 375 -4.49 26.09 -6.11
N SER A 376 -4.23 26.17 -7.41
CA SER A 376 -5.23 25.88 -8.45
C SER A 376 -5.46 24.38 -8.63
N ARG A 377 -6.56 24.01 -9.30
CA ARG A 377 -6.82 22.64 -9.77
C ARG A 377 -5.68 22.07 -10.63
N GLN A 378 -5.10 22.86 -11.54
CA GLN A 378 -3.98 22.38 -12.37
C GLN A 378 -2.76 22.02 -11.52
N GLU A 379 -2.48 22.82 -10.49
CA GLU A 379 -1.38 22.53 -9.57
C GLU A 379 -1.68 21.28 -8.72
N ALA A 380 -2.95 21.05 -8.35
CA ALA A 380 -3.38 19.81 -7.70
C ALA A 380 -3.06 18.58 -8.57
N HIS A 381 -3.41 18.61 -9.85
CA HIS A 381 -3.11 17.52 -10.79
C HIS A 381 -1.61 17.29 -10.94
N ARG A 382 -0.83 18.36 -11.01
CA ARG A 382 0.63 18.29 -11.10
C ARG A 382 1.22 17.59 -9.88
N LEU A 383 0.82 18.00 -8.68
CA LEU A 383 1.27 17.41 -7.42
C LEU A 383 0.79 15.97 -7.26
N TRP A 384 -0.41 15.65 -7.73
CA TRP A 384 -0.97 14.30 -7.69
C TRP A 384 -0.15 13.32 -8.54
N ILE A 385 0.17 13.70 -9.78
CA ILE A 385 0.96 12.86 -10.69
C ILE A 385 2.36 12.57 -10.13
N GLU A 386 2.96 13.51 -9.39
CA GLU A 386 4.25 13.30 -8.71
C GLU A 386 4.21 12.16 -7.67
N THR A 387 3.02 11.72 -7.22
CA THR A 387 2.86 10.62 -6.25
C THR A 387 2.73 9.24 -6.88
N PHE A 388 2.68 9.14 -8.21
CA PHE A 388 2.54 7.86 -8.89
C PHE A 388 3.83 7.07 -8.74
N ASP A 389 3.72 5.88 -8.16
CA ASP A 389 4.79 4.91 -8.31
C ASP A 389 4.84 4.45 -9.78
N SER A 390 6.05 4.11 -10.24
CA SER A 390 6.40 3.60 -11.56
C SER A 390 5.62 2.33 -11.98
N GLU A 391 4.91 1.70 -11.05
CA GLU A 391 4.15 0.49 -11.28
C GLU A 391 2.70 0.84 -11.64
N GLU A 392 2.43 0.99 -12.95
CA GLU A 392 1.12 1.29 -13.58
C GLU A 392 -0.01 0.28 -13.29
N ARG A 393 0.19 -0.60 -12.31
CA ARG A 393 -0.72 -1.66 -11.89
C ARG A 393 -2.05 -1.14 -11.42
N VAL A 394 -2.13 0.09 -10.90
CA VAL A 394 -3.40 0.72 -10.46
C VAL A 394 -4.48 0.64 -11.55
N PHE A 395 -4.09 0.71 -12.82
CA PHE A 395 -5.00 0.61 -13.97
C PHE A 395 -5.58 -0.80 -14.20
N ALA A 396 -5.20 -1.81 -13.41
CA ALA A 396 -5.89 -3.10 -13.39
C ALA A 396 -7.39 -2.93 -13.11
N VAL A 397 -7.78 -2.00 -12.25
CA VAL A 397 -9.21 -1.71 -11.99
C VAL A 397 -9.92 -1.22 -13.25
N VAL A 398 -9.27 -0.35 -14.02
CA VAL A 398 -9.78 0.16 -15.29
C VAL A 398 -9.87 -0.96 -16.32
N ALA A 399 -8.83 -1.78 -16.45
CA ALA A 399 -8.83 -2.88 -17.42
C ALA A 399 -9.91 -3.95 -17.14
N ASN A 400 -10.36 -4.07 -15.89
CA ASN A 400 -11.37 -5.04 -15.51
C ASN A 400 -12.82 -4.54 -15.54
N LEU A 401 -13.06 -3.23 -15.65
CA LEU A 401 -14.41 -2.68 -15.83
C LEU A 401 -14.97 -3.04 -17.22
N ILE A 402 -16.25 -3.42 -17.28
CA ILE A 402 -16.88 -3.94 -18.52
C ILE A 402 -17.19 -2.83 -19.53
N GLU A 403 -17.72 -1.69 -19.09
CA GLU A 403 -18.19 -0.63 -19.98
C GLU A 403 -17.11 0.46 -20.21
N PRO A 404 -16.96 0.97 -21.46
CA PRO A 404 -16.06 2.09 -21.74
C PRO A 404 -16.34 3.34 -20.89
N ARG A 405 -17.61 3.63 -20.59
CA ARG A 405 -17.99 4.81 -19.78
C ARG A 405 -17.41 4.76 -18.37
N ASP A 406 -17.43 3.58 -17.75
CA ASP A 406 -16.89 3.36 -16.40
C ASP A 406 -15.36 3.41 -16.44
N ARG A 407 -14.74 2.82 -17.47
CA ARG A 407 -13.28 2.87 -17.67
C ARG A 407 -12.77 4.29 -17.79
N VAL A 408 -13.41 5.12 -18.61
CA VAL A 408 -13.00 6.51 -18.83
C VAL A 408 -13.08 7.32 -17.52
N GLN A 409 -14.15 7.14 -16.74
CA GLN A 409 -14.30 7.85 -15.47
C GLN A 409 -13.31 7.37 -14.41
N ALA A 410 -13.15 6.06 -14.23
CA ALA A 410 -12.19 5.49 -13.28
C ALA A 410 -10.75 5.88 -13.65
N ALA A 411 -10.39 5.86 -14.94
CA ALA A 411 -9.10 6.34 -15.42
C ALA A 411 -8.87 7.82 -15.10
N ARG A 412 -9.88 8.69 -15.31
CA ARG A 412 -9.79 10.11 -14.96
C ARG A 412 -9.60 10.32 -13.46
N TYR A 413 -10.35 9.59 -12.64
CA TYR A 413 -10.19 9.62 -11.19
C TYR A 413 -8.76 9.26 -10.79
N ILE A 414 -8.23 8.14 -11.29
CA ILE A 414 -6.85 7.72 -11.00
C ILE A 414 -5.86 8.81 -11.41
N LEU A 415 -5.98 9.35 -12.63
CA LEU A 415 -5.06 10.35 -13.19
C LEU A 415 -5.08 11.70 -12.47
N THR A 416 -6.19 12.07 -11.80
CA THR A 416 -6.39 13.41 -11.25
C THR A 416 -6.57 13.47 -9.74
N GLY A 417 -6.99 12.35 -9.12
CA GLY A 417 -7.40 12.27 -7.72
C GLY A 417 -8.69 13.03 -7.41
N GLU A 418 -9.45 13.45 -8.44
CA GLU A 418 -10.67 14.23 -8.27
C GLU A 418 -11.88 13.35 -8.01
N PHE A 419 -12.56 13.55 -6.88
CA PHE A 419 -13.77 12.81 -6.54
C PHE A 419 -14.77 13.67 -5.73
N PRO A 420 -16.02 13.85 -6.20
CA PRO A 420 -16.52 13.45 -7.52
C PRO A 420 -15.76 14.17 -8.66
N LEU A 421 -15.93 13.68 -9.90
CA LEU A 421 -15.35 14.37 -11.06
C LEU A 421 -16.01 15.75 -11.23
N MET A 422 -15.19 16.80 -11.24
CA MET A 422 -15.65 18.21 -11.24
C MET A 422 -15.97 18.74 -12.64
N ASP A 423 -16.50 17.89 -13.52
CA ASP A 423 -16.83 18.26 -14.90
C ASP A 423 -18.01 19.26 -14.95
N ASP A 424 -18.79 19.37 -13.87
CA ASP A 424 -19.92 20.29 -13.69
C ASP A 424 -19.52 21.70 -13.18
N GLN A 425 -18.26 21.92 -12.84
CA GLN A 425 -17.79 23.16 -12.20
C GLN A 425 -16.89 24.00 -13.11
N GLN A 426 -16.99 25.33 -13.00
CA GLN A 426 -16.06 26.23 -13.68
C GLN A 426 -14.67 26.18 -13.04
N GLN A 427 -13.62 26.14 -13.87
CA GLN A 427 -12.23 26.01 -13.41
C GLN A 427 -11.81 27.01 -12.32
N LYS A 428 -12.28 28.26 -12.39
CA LYS A 428 -11.96 29.30 -11.40
C LYS A 428 -12.57 29.07 -10.02
N ASN A 429 -13.56 28.17 -9.93
CA ASN A 429 -14.24 27.80 -8.68
C ASN A 429 -13.59 26.57 -8.01
N LEU A 430 -12.52 26.04 -8.61
CA LEU A 430 -11.86 24.82 -8.17
C LEU A 430 -10.46 25.13 -7.63
N ILE A 431 -10.18 24.59 -6.46
CA ILE A 431 -8.93 24.79 -5.73
C ILE A 431 -8.33 23.47 -5.29
N ALA A 432 -7.01 23.41 -5.12
CA ALA A 432 -6.33 22.22 -4.62
C ALA A 432 -6.70 21.96 -3.16
N SER A 433 -6.82 20.68 -2.80
CA SER A 433 -7.07 20.22 -1.45
C SER A 433 -6.03 20.77 -0.48
N ILE A 434 -6.50 21.55 0.50
CA ILE A 434 -5.63 22.10 1.55
C ILE A 434 -5.05 20.95 2.37
N THR A 435 -5.87 19.95 2.70
CA THR A 435 -5.41 18.85 3.55
C THR A 435 -4.41 17.94 2.85
N MET A 436 -4.51 17.70 1.53
CA MET A 436 -3.57 16.80 0.86
C MET A 436 -2.22 17.46 0.57
N PHE A 437 -2.21 18.77 0.28
CA PHE A 437 -1.02 19.44 -0.26
C PHE A 437 -0.38 20.50 0.64
N ASN A 438 -1.04 20.92 1.74
CA ASN A 438 -0.52 21.92 2.66
C ASN A 438 -0.29 21.35 4.05
N CYS A 439 0.78 20.59 4.23
CA CYS A 439 1.22 20.10 5.55
C CYS A 439 2.26 21.06 6.18
N ASN A 440 2.30 21.11 7.52
CA ASN A 440 3.30 21.90 8.24
C ASN A 440 4.65 21.16 8.34
N ASP A 441 5.69 21.87 8.80
CA ASP A 441 7.04 21.32 8.95
C ASP A 441 7.04 20.01 9.74
N GLY A 442 7.59 18.95 9.12
CA GLY A 442 7.69 17.63 9.72
C GLY A 442 6.58 16.65 9.33
N ILE A 443 5.57 17.08 8.57
CA ILE A 443 4.62 16.18 7.90
C ILE A 443 4.80 16.35 6.39
N SER A 444 5.24 15.29 5.73
CA SER A 444 5.23 15.18 4.28
C SER A 444 3.79 15.23 3.79
N PRO A 445 3.49 16.08 2.79
CA PRO A 445 2.21 16.06 2.10
C PRO A 445 1.99 14.69 1.45
N HIS A 446 0.78 14.49 0.94
CA HIS A 446 0.42 13.26 0.25
C HIS A 446 1.49 12.86 -0.78
N SER A 447 2.10 11.68 -0.59
CA SER A 447 3.32 11.26 -1.29
C SER A 447 3.32 9.79 -1.69
N THR A 448 2.16 9.14 -1.66
CA THR A 448 1.98 7.72 -1.96
C THR A 448 0.76 7.55 -2.82
N SER A 449 0.76 6.57 -3.72
CA SER A 449 -0.40 6.30 -4.57
C SER A 449 -1.56 5.73 -3.72
N GLU A 450 -2.43 6.60 -3.21
CA GLU A 450 -3.65 6.23 -2.46
C GLU A 450 -4.86 6.39 -3.36
N PHE A 451 -5.65 5.34 -3.53
CA PHE A 451 -6.89 5.41 -4.30
C PHE A 451 -8.04 4.95 -3.43
N MET A 452 -9.11 5.75 -3.36
CA MET A 452 -10.25 5.45 -2.49
C MET A 452 -10.90 4.11 -2.86
N LEU A 453 -10.74 3.66 -4.10
CA LEU A 453 -11.21 2.36 -4.57
C LEU A 453 -10.61 1.19 -3.75
N GLU A 454 -9.45 1.37 -3.12
CA GLU A 454 -8.85 0.39 -2.21
C GLU A 454 -9.55 0.28 -0.85
N MET A 455 -10.37 1.27 -0.46
CA MET A 455 -11.14 1.24 0.78
C MET A 455 -12.65 1.09 0.59
N MET A 456 -13.15 1.26 -0.63
CA MET A 456 -14.58 1.17 -0.87
C MET A 456 -15.07 -0.27 -0.65
N PRO A 457 -16.17 -0.47 0.08
CA PRO A 457 -16.77 -1.78 0.26
C PRO A 457 -17.52 -2.20 -1.00
N MET A 458 -16.76 -2.69 -1.99
CA MET A 458 -17.30 -3.10 -3.28
C MET A 458 -18.39 -4.16 -3.14
N ASP A 459 -18.31 -5.02 -2.11
CA ASP A 459 -19.35 -5.98 -1.80
C ASP A 459 -20.71 -5.33 -1.49
N ALA A 460 -20.73 -4.18 -0.83
CA ALA A 460 -21.97 -3.46 -0.56
C ALA A 460 -22.42 -2.63 -1.77
N ILE A 461 -21.48 -1.97 -2.44
CA ILE A 461 -21.79 -1.04 -3.55
C ILE A 461 -22.32 -1.81 -4.76
N LEU A 462 -21.62 -2.86 -5.19
CA LEU A 462 -21.97 -3.59 -6.42
C LEU A 462 -23.25 -4.43 -6.28
N LEU A 463 -23.66 -4.74 -5.05
CA LEU A 463 -24.94 -5.38 -4.76
C LEU A 463 -26.14 -4.43 -4.86
N GLU A 464 -25.95 -3.15 -4.55
CA GLU A 464 -27.03 -2.16 -4.44
C GLU A 464 -27.37 -1.52 -5.80
N TYR A 465 -26.37 -1.27 -6.65
CA TYR A 465 -26.53 -0.53 -7.89
C TYR A 465 -26.49 -1.42 -9.12
N LYS A 466 -27.29 -1.05 -10.13
CA LYS A 466 -27.27 -1.70 -11.44
C LYS A 466 -26.41 -0.89 -12.40
N ARG A 467 -25.40 -1.54 -12.98
CA ARG A 467 -24.47 -1.02 -13.97
C ARG A 467 -25.18 -0.42 -15.17
N GLU A 468 -26.31 -0.97 -15.61
CA GLU A 468 -27.07 -0.42 -16.75
C GLU A 468 -27.56 1.01 -16.45
N ASP A 469 -27.99 1.25 -15.22
CA ASP A 469 -28.65 2.48 -14.79
C ASP A 469 -27.69 3.50 -14.14
N THR A 470 -26.66 3.00 -13.45
CA THR A 470 -25.75 3.80 -12.62
C THR A 470 -24.30 3.58 -13.06
N ILE A 471 -23.60 4.66 -13.39
CA ILE A 471 -22.17 4.60 -13.72
C ILE A 471 -21.37 4.23 -12.46
N PHE A 472 -20.26 3.50 -12.62
CA PHE A 472 -19.49 2.95 -11.51
C PHE A 472 -19.06 4.00 -10.45
N LEU A 473 -18.52 5.15 -10.86
CA LEU A 473 -18.16 6.20 -9.89
C LEU A 473 -19.39 6.84 -9.23
N ASP A 474 -20.52 6.92 -9.93
CA ASP A 474 -21.77 7.43 -9.36
C ASP A 474 -22.34 6.45 -8.33
N ALA A 475 -22.20 5.13 -8.54
CA ALA A 475 -22.57 4.13 -7.55
C ALA A 475 -21.78 4.30 -6.24
N ILE A 476 -20.48 4.59 -6.35
CA ILE A 476 -19.65 4.91 -5.18
C ILE A 476 -20.09 6.23 -4.54
N TYR A 477 -20.34 7.26 -5.34
CA TYR A 477 -20.81 8.56 -4.83
C TYR A 477 -22.13 8.40 -4.07
N ASN A 478 -23.12 7.71 -4.64
CA ASN A 478 -24.42 7.47 -4.03
C ASN A 478 -24.31 6.67 -2.72
N PHE A 479 -23.45 5.65 -2.69
CA PHE A 479 -23.15 4.92 -1.46
C PHE A 479 -22.59 5.86 -0.38
N LEU A 480 -21.57 6.66 -0.72
CA LEU A 480 -20.96 7.61 0.21
C LEU A 480 -21.97 8.66 0.67
N GLU A 481 -22.81 9.16 -0.23
CA GLU A 481 -23.82 10.15 0.08
C GLU A 481 -24.80 9.63 1.14
N ASN A 482 -25.36 8.45 0.91
CA ASN A 482 -26.28 7.79 1.84
C ASN A 482 -25.60 7.46 3.18
N ALA A 483 -24.38 6.92 3.13
CA ALA A 483 -23.63 6.52 4.32
C ALA A 483 -23.22 7.72 5.18
N ILE A 484 -22.76 8.81 4.56
CA ILE A 484 -22.38 10.05 5.27
C ILE A 484 -23.63 10.74 5.82
N ALA A 485 -24.73 10.81 5.06
CA ALA A 485 -25.99 11.38 5.55
C ALA A 485 -26.48 10.66 6.82
N LYS A 486 -26.41 9.32 6.84
CA LYS A 486 -26.70 8.50 8.03
C LYS A 486 -25.80 8.88 9.22
N VAL A 487 -24.51 9.08 9.01
CA VAL A 487 -23.58 9.47 10.09
C VAL A 487 -23.85 10.90 10.58
N CYS A 488 -24.19 11.83 9.67
CA CYS A 488 -24.63 13.18 10.03
C CYS A 488 -25.88 13.14 10.92
N ASP A 489 -26.85 12.29 10.58
CA ASP A 489 -28.05 12.05 11.38
C ASP A 489 -27.67 11.52 12.77
N TRP A 490 -26.74 10.59 12.92
CA TRP A 490 -26.33 10.11 14.24
C TRP A 490 -25.60 11.16 15.08
N LEU A 491 -24.79 12.02 14.45
CA LEU A 491 -24.07 13.09 15.13
C LEU A 491 -24.98 14.24 15.56
N SER A 492 -26.04 14.50 14.79
CA SER A 492 -26.98 15.60 14.97
C SER A 492 -28.42 15.10 14.73
N PRO A 493 -28.97 14.24 15.62
CA PRO A 493 -30.22 13.51 15.40
C PRO A 493 -31.43 14.43 15.18
N PRO A 494 -32.25 14.16 14.15
CA PRO A 494 -33.57 14.76 14.00
C PRO A 494 -34.45 14.48 15.22
N ILE A 495 -35.40 15.38 15.49
CA ILE A 495 -36.39 15.22 16.56
C ILE A 495 -37.08 13.86 16.41
N GLY A 496 -37.09 13.07 17.49
CA GLY A 496 -37.75 11.77 17.54
C GLY A 496 -36.91 10.57 17.08
N LYS A 497 -35.68 10.76 16.56
CA LYS A 497 -34.74 9.65 16.35
C LYS A 497 -33.96 9.35 17.63
N ALA A 498 -33.89 8.07 18.01
CA ALA A 498 -33.23 7.63 19.24
C ALA A 498 -31.74 7.26 19.04
N GLU A 499 -31.29 7.13 17.79
CA GLU A 499 -29.92 6.79 17.44
C GLU A 499 -29.05 8.04 17.51
N MET A 500 -28.05 8.04 18.40
CA MET A 500 -27.13 9.16 18.58
C MET A 500 -25.72 8.63 18.82
N ILE A 501 -24.72 9.30 18.27
CA ILE A 501 -23.30 8.97 18.47
C ILE A 501 -22.47 10.18 18.87
N GLU A 502 -21.58 9.99 19.82
CA GLU A 502 -20.54 10.95 20.20
C GLU A 502 -19.18 10.43 19.72
N ILE A 503 -18.41 11.26 19.01
CA ILE A 503 -17.11 10.87 18.44
C ILE A 503 -15.98 11.68 19.09
N TYR A 504 -15.01 10.96 19.65
CA TYR A 504 -13.81 11.50 20.29
C TYR A 504 -12.57 10.89 19.65
N LEU A 505 -11.62 11.71 19.18
CA LEU A 505 -10.49 11.27 18.35
C LEU A 505 -9.19 11.80 18.93
N HIS A 506 -8.27 10.90 19.24
CA HIS A 506 -7.08 11.19 20.03
C HIS A 506 -5.80 10.81 19.29
N PHE A 507 -4.81 11.72 19.31
CA PHE A 507 -3.46 11.44 18.86
C PHE A 507 -2.69 10.74 19.98
N GLN A 508 -2.66 9.40 19.93
CA GLN A 508 -2.04 8.56 20.93
C GLN A 508 -1.86 7.14 20.39
N SER A 509 -0.62 6.65 20.38
CA SER A 509 -0.32 5.25 20.09
C SER A 509 -0.66 4.35 21.28
N ILE A 510 -1.21 3.16 21.00
CA ILE A 510 -1.52 2.14 22.00
C ILE A 510 -0.41 1.09 22.03
N THR A 511 0.19 0.89 23.22
CA THR A 511 1.33 0.00 23.45
C THR A 511 1.29 -0.58 24.87
N ASN A 512 1.97 -1.71 25.08
CA ASN A 512 1.97 -2.43 26.38
C ASN A 512 2.69 -1.68 27.52
N ASP A 513 3.47 -0.63 27.22
CA ASP A 513 4.24 0.14 28.19
C ASP A 513 3.44 1.32 28.80
N ASN A 514 2.24 1.61 28.29
CA ASN A 514 1.40 2.71 28.77
C ASN A 514 0.19 2.20 29.57
N SER A 515 0.45 1.64 30.76
CA SER A 515 -0.60 1.06 31.62
C SER A 515 -1.70 2.05 32.01
N ALA A 516 -1.38 3.34 32.17
CA ALA A 516 -2.37 4.37 32.48
C ALA A 516 -3.38 4.58 31.35
N LEU A 517 -2.92 4.51 30.09
CA LEU A 517 -3.79 4.58 28.92
C LEU A 517 -4.65 3.31 28.78
N LEU A 518 -4.06 2.14 28.98
CA LEU A 518 -4.81 0.88 28.89
C LEU A 518 -5.89 0.80 29.98
N ALA A 519 -5.57 1.26 31.19
CA ALA A 519 -6.54 1.39 32.27
C ALA A 519 -7.64 2.40 31.94
N SER A 520 -7.32 3.55 31.32
CA SER A 520 -8.35 4.53 30.95
C SER A 520 -9.28 4.02 29.85
N ILE A 521 -8.77 3.21 28.90
CA ILE A 521 -9.59 2.53 27.90
C ILE A 521 -10.49 1.48 28.57
N ARG A 522 -9.94 0.67 29.47
CA ARG A 522 -10.72 -0.35 30.21
C ARG A 522 -11.86 0.27 31.02
N GLN A 523 -11.63 1.44 31.63
CA GLN A 523 -12.65 2.19 32.37
C GLN A 523 -13.83 2.67 31.52
N LEU A 524 -13.70 2.68 30.19
CA LEU A 524 -14.81 2.98 29.28
C LEU A 524 -15.79 1.81 29.16
N GLU A 525 -15.42 0.63 29.66
CA GLU A 525 -16.16 -0.62 29.48
C GLU A 525 -16.49 -0.86 27.99
N PRO A 526 -15.47 -0.94 27.12
CA PRO A 526 -15.68 -1.03 25.69
C PRO A 526 -16.49 -2.29 25.36
N TRP A 527 -17.60 -2.11 24.66
CA TRP A 527 -18.38 -3.25 24.15
C TRP A 527 -17.67 -3.87 22.96
N THR A 528 -17.10 -3.03 22.11
CA THR A 528 -16.31 -3.45 20.95
C THR A 528 -15.01 -2.67 20.88
N ILE A 529 -13.93 -3.33 20.46
CA ILE A 529 -12.67 -2.66 20.10
C ILE A 529 -12.24 -3.12 18.72
N SER A 530 -12.06 -2.19 17.78
CA SER A 530 -11.49 -2.47 16.46
C SER A 530 -9.98 -2.21 16.43
N TRP A 531 -9.26 -3.08 15.72
CA TRP A 531 -7.80 -3.07 15.61
C TRP A 531 -7.40 -3.11 14.13
N SER A 532 -7.07 -1.94 13.58
CA SER A 532 -6.69 -1.80 12.16
C SER A 532 -5.23 -2.18 11.97
N ASN A 533 -4.96 -3.43 11.58
CA ASN A 533 -3.62 -3.99 11.29
C ASN A 533 -2.60 -3.96 12.43
N LEU A 534 -3.01 -3.57 13.64
CA LEU A 534 -2.08 -3.40 14.75
C LEU A 534 -1.43 -4.73 15.13
N CYS A 535 -2.14 -5.85 15.00
CA CYS A 535 -1.62 -7.19 15.30
C CYS A 535 -0.34 -7.54 14.53
N ASP A 536 -0.17 -7.00 13.32
CA ASP A 536 0.98 -7.28 12.46
C ASP A 536 2.29 -6.73 13.04
N TYR A 537 2.19 -5.77 13.96
CA TYR A 537 3.32 -5.06 14.55
C TYR A 537 3.67 -5.56 15.96
N PHE A 538 3.00 -6.62 16.42
CA PHE A 538 3.25 -7.23 17.73
C PHE A 538 3.59 -8.71 17.58
N TYR A 539 4.36 -9.22 18.52
CA TYR A 539 4.37 -10.66 18.75
C TYR A 539 3.03 -11.08 19.35
N THR A 540 2.49 -12.22 18.90
CA THR A 540 1.16 -12.72 19.27
C THR A 540 0.89 -12.65 20.78
N ARG A 541 1.83 -13.13 21.60
CA ARG A 541 1.72 -13.09 23.07
C ARG A 541 1.55 -11.68 23.62
N ASP A 542 2.35 -10.74 23.13
CA ASP A 542 2.36 -9.37 23.61
C ASP A 542 1.13 -8.61 23.11
N PHE A 543 0.61 -8.96 21.93
CA PHE A 543 -0.66 -8.43 21.44
C PHE A 543 -1.83 -8.90 22.32
N HIS A 544 -1.96 -10.20 22.59
CA HIS A 544 -3.02 -10.70 23.47
C HIS A 544 -2.95 -10.13 24.89
N LYS A 545 -1.74 -9.85 25.40
CA LYS A 545 -1.56 -9.10 26.66
C LYS A 545 -2.20 -7.70 26.55
N LEU A 546 -1.87 -6.94 25.51
CA LEU A 546 -2.43 -5.61 25.25
C LEU A 546 -3.95 -5.63 25.22
N LEU A 547 -4.53 -6.59 24.48
CA LEU A 547 -5.97 -6.74 24.32
C LEU A 547 -6.66 -6.91 25.67
N ARG A 548 -6.15 -7.78 26.56
CA ARG A 548 -6.73 -8.02 27.89
C ARG A 548 -6.63 -6.82 28.83
N GLU A 549 -5.54 -6.07 28.75
CA GLU A 549 -5.32 -4.92 29.65
C GLU A 549 -6.33 -3.78 29.39
N CYS A 550 -6.84 -3.65 28.16
CA CYS A 550 -7.77 -2.58 27.77
C CYS A 550 -9.23 -3.02 27.56
N SER A 551 -9.56 -4.32 27.66
CA SER A 551 -10.90 -4.87 27.41
C SER A 551 -11.57 -5.42 28.68
N GLY A 552 -12.90 -5.49 28.69
CA GLY A 552 -13.65 -6.31 29.64
C GLY A 552 -13.82 -7.75 29.14
N ASP A 553 -14.39 -8.62 29.98
CA ASP A 553 -14.57 -10.03 29.63
C ASP A 553 -15.46 -10.22 28.39
N ASP A 554 -16.54 -9.44 28.28
CA ASP A 554 -17.51 -9.51 27.18
C ASP A 554 -17.18 -8.58 26.00
N THR A 555 -16.02 -7.92 26.02
CA THR A 555 -15.60 -7.07 24.91
C THR A 555 -15.39 -7.91 23.65
N VAL A 556 -15.98 -7.47 22.54
CA VAL A 556 -15.76 -8.06 21.22
C VAL A 556 -14.61 -7.33 20.53
N HIS A 557 -13.55 -8.07 20.24
CA HIS A 557 -12.43 -7.59 19.44
C HIS A 557 -12.72 -7.82 17.96
N VAL A 558 -12.58 -6.76 17.16
CA VAL A 558 -12.67 -6.78 15.70
C VAL A 558 -11.27 -6.50 15.16
N MET A 559 -10.57 -7.53 14.72
CA MET A 559 -9.17 -7.40 14.32
C MET A 559 -9.02 -7.62 12.83
N THR A 560 -8.24 -6.77 12.17
CA THR A 560 -7.80 -6.97 10.78
C THR A 560 -6.30 -7.19 10.74
N SER A 561 -5.84 -8.17 9.97
CA SER A 561 -4.44 -8.37 9.60
C SER A 561 -4.26 -8.23 8.10
N MET A 562 -3.26 -7.44 7.68
CA MET A 562 -2.83 -7.29 6.29
C MET A 562 -1.55 -8.08 5.98
N ASN A 563 -0.68 -8.23 6.98
CA ASN A 563 0.67 -8.73 6.78
C ASN A 563 0.89 -10.15 7.29
N TRP A 564 -0.17 -10.85 7.74
CA TRP A 564 -0.07 -12.26 8.15
C TRP A 564 0.57 -13.15 7.07
N ILE A 565 0.32 -12.85 5.78
CA ILE A 565 0.92 -13.58 4.65
C ILE A 565 2.44 -13.60 4.73
N SER A 566 3.05 -12.53 5.27
CA SER A 566 4.49 -12.36 5.39
C SER A 566 5.11 -13.09 6.59
N GLU A 567 4.32 -13.90 7.31
CA GLU A 567 4.73 -14.71 8.46
C GLU A 567 4.53 -16.21 8.25
N ILE A 568 3.93 -16.63 7.14
CA ILE A 568 3.59 -18.03 6.89
C ILE A 568 4.10 -18.49 5.53
N PHE A 569 4.79 -19.63 5.52
CA PHE A 569 5.29 -20.24 4.29
C PHE A 569 4.13 -20.88 3.53
N GLY A 570 4.00 -20.60 2.24
CA GLY A 570 2.92 -21.13 1.40
C GLY A 570 1.79 -20.14 1.12
N ALA A 571 1.84 -18.91 1.67
CA ALA A 571 0.87 -17.85 1.37
C ALA A 571 1.11 -17.14 0.04
N HIS A 572 2.21 -17.43 -0.67
CA HIS A 572 2.48 -16.89 -1.99
C HIS A 572 2.69 -18.01 -3.00
N ILE A 573 2.28 -17.79 -4.25
CA ILE A 573 2.30 -18.83 -5.29
C ILE A 573 3.70 -19.39 -5.55
N MET A 574 4.73 -18.55 -5.42
CA MET A 574 6.14 -18.96 -5.61
C MET A 574 6.70 -19.78 -4.44
N ASP A 575 6.00 -19.88 -3.31
CA ASP A 575 6.37 -20.82 -2.22
C ASP A 575 6.06 -22.28 -2.60
N HIS A 576 5.24 -22.50 -3.63
CA HIS A 576 4.84 -23.81 -4.13
C HIS A 576 5.74 -24.25 -5.29
N LYS A 577 5.92 -25.56 -5.46
CA LYS A 577 6.66 -26.12 -6.62
C LYS A 577 5.90 -25.82 -7.92
N SER A 578 6.63 -25.50 -8.99
CA SER A 578 6.11 -25.20 -10.34
C SER A 578 4.92 -26.08 -10.76
N LYS A 579 5.05 -27.41 -10.60
CA LYS A 579 4.02 -28.40 -10.98
C LYS A 579 2.64 -28.23 -10.32
N TYR A 580 2.53 -27.53 -9.19
CA TYR A 580 1.26 -27.30 -8.48
C TYR A 580 0.66 -25.91 -8.75
N ARG A 581 1.46 -24.94 -9.22
CA ARG A 581 1.05 -23.53 -9.28
C ARG A 581 -0.14 -23.31 -10.23
N ARG A 582 -0.17 -23.99 -11.37
CA ARG A 582 -1.28 -23.89 -12.34
C ARG A 582 -2.61 -24.40 -11.80
N GLU A 583 -2.57 -25.43 -10.96
CA GLU A 583 -3.77 -25.94 -10.30
C GLU A 583 -4.29 -24.93 -9.27
N ILE A 584 -3.39 -24.38 -8.45
CA ILE A 584 -3.73 -23.34 -7.47
C ILE A 584 -4.37 -22.12 -8.14
N ILE A 585 -3.77 -21.62 -9.23
CA ILE A 585 -4.30 -20.48 -10.00
C ILE A 585 -5.66 -20.81 -10.60
N ARG A 586 -5.84 -22.01 -11.18
CA ARG A 586 -7.13 -22.41 -11.76
C ARG A 586 -8.23 -22.43 -10.69
N ASN A 587 -7.95 -23.02 -9.53
CA ASN A 587 -8.90 -23.09 -8.42
C ASN A 587 -9.25 -21.69 -7.89
N ALA A 588 -8.26 -20.82 -7.75
CA ALA A 588 -8.48 -19.42 -7.37
C ALA A 588 -9.35 -18.67 -8.39
N GLN A 589 -9.08 -18.85 -9.68
CA GLN A 589 -9.88 -18.23 -10.75
C GLN A 589 -11.33 -18.72 -10.73
N THR A 590 -11.56 -20.03 -10.51
CA THR A 590 -12.92 -20.58 -10.34
C THR A 590 -13.63 -19.95 -9.15
N MET A 591 -12.96 -19.79 -8.01
CA MET A 591 -13.51 -19.14 -6.82
C MET A 591 -13.88 -17.68 -7.09
N ILE A 592 -12.99 -16.91 -7.71
CA ILE A 592 -13.24 -15.50 -8.08
C ILE A 592 -14.47 -15.40 -9.00
N SER A 593 -14.57 -16.28 -10.01
CA SER A 593 -15.72 -16.31 -10.91
C SER A 593 -17.03 -16.66 -10.21
N MET A 594 -17.02 -17.58 -9.25
CA MET A 594 -18.21 -17.93 -8.47
C MET A 594 -18.66 -16.79 -7.55
N ILE A 595 -17.72 -16.16 -6.85
CA ILE A 595 -18.00 -15.03 -5.95
C ILE A 595 -18.53 -13.83 -6.74
N GLY A 596 -17.99 -13.57 -7.92
CA GLY A 596 -18.39 -12.47 -8.79
C GLY A 596 -19.90 -12.39 -9.04
N ASN A 597 -20.53 -13.53 -9.33
CA ASN A 597 -21.98 -13.59 -9.56
C ASN A 597 -22.80 -13.17 -8.33
N SER A 598 -22.27 -13.39 -7.13
CA SER A 598 -22.94 -13.00 -5.88
C SER A 598 -22.62 -11.58 -5.43
N MET A 599 -21.40 -11.09 -5.69
CA MET A 599 -20.91 -9.81 -5.19
C MET A 599 -21.22 -8.65 -6.15
N ASP A 600 -21.25 -8.93 -7.45
CA ASP A 600 -21.48 -7.96 -8.52
C ASP A 600 -22.47 -8.55 -9.52
N PRO A 601 -23.74 -8.72 -9.10
CA PRO A 601 -24.78 -9.32 -9.94
C PRO A 601 -25.05 -8.51 -11.22
N SER A 602 -24.74 -7.21 -11.21
CA SER A 602 -24.88 -6.34 -12.37
C SER A 602 -23.68 -6.40 -13.32
N GLY A 603 -22.56 -6.96 -12.88
CA GLY A 603 -21.36 -7.16 -13.68
C GLY A 603 -20.61 -5.89 -14.03
N TYR A 604 -20.39 -4.97 -13.09
CA TYR A 604 -19.46 -3.84 -13.29
C TYR A 604 -18.07 -4.32 -13.72
N PHE A 605 -17.61 -5.43 -13.13
CA PHE A 605 -16.29 -6.01 -13.39
C PHE A 605 -16.35 -7.35 -14.12
N ARG A 606 -15.25 -7.67 -14.82
CA ARG A 606 -15.02 -9.03 -15.33
C ARG A 606 -14.54 -9.95 -14.22
N TYR A 607 -15.20 -11.08 -14.01
CA TYR A 607 -14.77 -12.10 -13.04
C TYR A 607 -14.15 -13.33 -13.67
N THR A 608 -14.23 -13.45 -15.00
CA THR A 608 -13.58 -14.49 -15.78
C THR A 608 -12.32 -13.92 -16.41
N GLN A 609 -11.18 -14.54 -16.15
CA GLN A 609 -9.86 -14.08 -16.63
C GLN A 609 -9.59 -12.63 -16.18
N VAL A 610 -9.48 -12.43 -14.88
CA VAL A 610 -9.18 -11.11 -14.30
C VAL A 610 -7.83 -10.63 -14.81
N ILE A 611 -7.80 -9.41 -15.36
CA ILE A 611 -6.57 -8.76 -15.84
C ILE A 611 -5.83 -8.22 -14.62
N THR A 612 -4.85 -8.95 -14.13
CA THR A 612 -4.03 -8.55 -12.99
C THR A 612 -2.69 -9.28 -13.03
N HIS A 613 -1.78 -8.96 -12.12
CA HIS A 613 -0.52 -9.68 -12.02
C HIS A 613 -0.78 -11.17 -11.73
N PRO A 614 -0.16 -12.15 -12.41
CA PRO A 614 -0.49 -13.57 -12.20
C PRO A 614 -0.32 -14.07 -10.76
N TYR A 615 0.65 -13.50 -10.02
CA TYR A 615 0.80 -13.79 -8.59
C TYR A 615 -0.43 -13.39 -7.78
N ASN A 616 -1.15 -12.32 -8.15
CA ASN A 616 -2.33 -11.88 -7.41
C ASN A 616 -3.39 -12.99 -7.36
N VAL A 617 -3.69 -13.63 -8.50
CA VAL A 617 -4.64 -14.76 -8.54
C VAL A 617 -4.06 -15.99 -7.85
N GLY A 618 -2.77 -16.27 -8.06
CA GLY A 618 -2.10 -17.40 -7.41
C GLY A 618 -2.06 -17.31 -5.89
N ASP A 619 -1.80 -16.12 -5.36
CA ASP A 619 -1.70 -15.82 -3.92
C ASP A 619 -3.06 -15.90 -3.25
N ILE A 620 -4.16 -15.54 -3.93
CA ILE A 620 -5.52 -15.82 -3.44
C ILE A 620 -5.68 -17.34 -3.18
N GLY A 621 -5.29 -18.19 -4.13
CA GLY A 621 -5.34 -19.63 -3.95
C GLY A 621 -4.39 -20.13 -2.85
N ALA A 622 -3.17 -19.60 -2.82
CA ALA A 622 -2.13 -19.99 -1.87
C ALA A 622 -2.52 -19.63 -0.42
N THR A 623 -3.04 -18.41 -0.20
CA THR A 623 -3.50 -17.94 1.11
C THR A 623 -4.66 -18.77 1.66
N MET A 624 -5.61 -19.18 0.81
CA MET A 624 -6.72 -20.07 1.21
C MET A 624 -6.22 -21.38 1.83
N MET A 625 -5.07 -21.89 1.39
CA MET A 625 -4.52 -23.16 1.88
C MET A 625 -3.86 -23.04 3.26
N VAL A 626 -3.54 -21.83 3.71
CA VAL A 626 -2.71 -21.61 4.91
C VAL A 626 -3.32 -20.65 5.93
N LYS A 627 -4.40 -19.92 5.61
CA LYS A 627 -5.05 -18.96 6.52
C LYS A 627 -5.41 -19.58 7.88
N ASP A 628 -5.94 -20.80 7.89
CA ASP A 628 -6.40 -21.46 9.12
C ASP A 628 -5.21 -21.83 10.02
N LYS A 629 -4.06 -22.17 9.44
CA LYS A 629 -2.84 -22.45 10.21
C LYS A 629 -2.27 -21.20 10.86
N TRP A 630 -2.34 -20.06 10.18
CA TRP A 630 -1.94 -18.79 10.79
C TRP A 630 -2.93 -18.38 11.88
N LEU A 631 -4.23 -18.56 11.65
CA LEU A 631 -5.28 -18.31 12.65
C LEU A 631 -5.06 -19.17 13.91
N ASP A 632 -4.81 -20.46 13.75
CA ASP A 632 -4.51 -21.38 14.85
C ASP A 632 -3.27 -20.94 15.64
N TYR A 633 -2.22 -20.50 14.93
CA TYR A 633 -1.02 -19.94 15.56
C TYR A 633 -1.32 -18.67 16.36
N PHE A 634 -2.09 -17.75 15.77
CA PHE A 634 -2.46 -16.48 16.41
C PHE A 634 -3.28 -16.73 17.68
N LEU A 635 -4.27 -17.61 17.63
CA LEU A 635 -5.16 -17.91 18.75
C LEU A 635 -4.56 -18.88 19.78
N LYS A 636 -3.38 -19.45 19.50
CA LYS A 636 -2.79 -20.53 20.29
C LYS A 636 -2.61 -20.14 21.76
N GLY A 637 -3.07 -21.03 22.64
CA GLY A 637 -2.91 -20.89 24.09
C GLY A 637 -3.77 -19.78 24.71
N GLN A 638 -4.76 -19.27 23.98
CA GLN A 638 -5.71 -18.30 24.50
C GLN A 638 -7.05 -18.98 24.80
N GLU A 639 -7.67 -18.63 25.92
CA GLU A 639 -9.05 -19.02 26.21
C GLU A 639 -10.01 -18.00 25.62
N LEU A 640 -10.52 -18.28 24.42
CA LEU A 640 -11.32 -17.35 23.64
C LEU A 640 -12.61 -18.02 23.17
N ASN A 641 -13.60 -17.19 22.85
CA ASN A 641 -14.64 -17.56 21.91
C ASN A 641 -14.43 -16.81 20.58
N VAL A 642 -14.27 -17.55 19.49
CA VAL A 642 -14.04 -17.01 18.15
C VAL A 642 -15.39 -16.95 17.44
N GLY A 643 -15.74 -15.76 16.97
CA GLY A 643 -16.90 -15.52 16.13
C GLY A 643 -16.53 -15.66 14.66
N ASP A 644 -17.01 -14.73 13.85
CA ASP A 644 -16.76 -14.78 12.42
C ASP A 644 -15.30 -14.49 12.08
N VAL A 645 -14.81 -15.26 11.10
CA VAL A 645 -13.53 -15.04 10.44
C VAL A 645 -13.84 -14.84 8.98
N THR A 646 -13.66 -13.62 8.49
CA THR A 646 -13.87 -13.34 7.07
C THR A 646 -12.53 -13.12 6.38
N PHE A 647 -12.54 -13.48 5.11
CA PHE A 647 -11.42 -13.26 4.21
C PHE A 647 -11.94 -12.51 3.00
N GLU A 648 -11.57 -11.26 2.89
CA GLU A 648 -12.06 -10.41 1.81
C GLU A 648 -11.27 -10.70 0.54
N LEU A 649 -11.98 -11.07 -0.54
CA LEU A 649 -11.43 -11.46 -1.82
C LEU A 649 -11.81 -10.44 -2.87
N PHE A 650 -10.96 -9.44 -3.08
CA PHE A 650 -11.10 -8.51 -4.20
C PHE A 650 -9.82 -8.53 -5.04
N ALA A 651 -9.95 -9.02 -6.27
CA ALA A 651 -8.83 -9.30 -7.17
C ALA A 651 -8.66 -8.26 -8.29
N HIS A 652 -9.59 -7.31 -8.39
CA HIS A 652 -9.74 -6.39 -9.53
C HIS A 652 -8.96 -5.09 -9.35
N THR A 653 -8.43 -4.83 -8.16
CA THR A 653 -7.46 -3.75 -7.93
C THR A 653 -6.04 -4.26 -8.11
N HIS A 654 -5.09 -3.33 -8.03
CA HIS A 654 -3.66 -3.63 -8.14
C HIS A 654 -3.06 -4.30 -6.91
N ARG A 655 -3.77 -4.26 -5.78
CA ARG A 655 -3.44 -4.93 -4.53
C ARG A 655 -4.47 -6.01 -4.28
N ILE A 656 -4.04 -7.25 -4.15
CA ILE A 656 -4.95 -8.25 -3.58
C ILE A 656 -5.16 -7.92 -2.12
N HIS A 657 -6.41 -7.69 -1.76
CA HIS A 657 -6.80 -7.70 -0.37
C HIS A 657 -6.78 -9.16 0.05
N THR A 658 -5.81 -9.54 0.89
CA THR A 658 -5.77 -10.85 1.58
C THR A 658 -6.06 -10.61 3.05
N LEU A 659 -7.04 -9.75 3.33
CA LEU A 659 -7.36 -9.26 4.67
C LEU A 659 -7.96 -10.40 5.47
N LEU A 660 -7.30 -10.74 6.58
CA LEU A 660 -7.88 -11.66 7.55
C LEU A 660 -8.53 -10.82 8.65
N ASN A 661 -9.84 -10.94 8.74
CA ASN A 661 -10.61 -10.25 9.76
C ASN A 661 -11.20 -11.25 10.74
N ILE A 662 -11.03 -10.99 12.03
CA ILE A 662 -11.32 -11.96 13.10
C ILE A 662 -12.10 -11.26 14.19
N TYR A 663 -13.25 -11.84 14.53
CA TYR A 663 -14.05 -11.45 15.69
C TYR A 663 -13.82 -12.43 16.82
N PHE A 664 -13.53 -11.94 18.02
CA PHE A 664 -13.37 -12.81 19.18
C PHE A 664 -13.59 -12.08 20.50
N THR A 665 -13.81 -12.85 21.55
CA THR A 665 -13.92 -12.38 22.94
C THR A 665 -13.15 -13.33 23.86
N TYR A 666 -12.76 -12.84 25.04
CA TYR A 666 -12.15 -13.69 26.08
C TYR A 666 -13.21 -14.39 26.95
N SER A 667 -14.48 -13.96 26.89
CA SER A 667 -15.58 -14.61 27.61
C SER A 667 -16.10 -15.84 26.87
N LYS A 668 -15.92 -17.04 27.45
CA LYS A 668 -16.50 -18.29 26.93
C LYS A 668 -18.03 -18.37 27.06
N LYS A 669 -18.66 -17.45 27.81
CA LYS A 669 -20.12 -17.42 28.03
C LYS A 669 -20.85 -16.65 26.94
N PHE A 670 -20.15 -15.79 26.22
CA PHE A 670 -20.73 -14.89 25.24
C PHE A 670 -20.48 -15.39 23.82
N LYS A 671 -21.54 -15.62 23.02
CA LYS A 671 -21.40 -15.98 21.60
C LYS A 671 -21.20 -14.75 20.75
N VAL A 672 -20.07 -14.72 20.03
CA VAL A 672 -19.74 -13.65 19.09
C VAL A 672 -20.42 -13.94 17.76
N TYR A 673 -21.35 -13.08 17.36
CA TYR A 673 -21.99 -13.12 16.06
C TYR A 673 -21.68 -11.81 15.34
N SER A 674 -21.18 -11.87 14.10
CA SER A 674 -21.43 -10.78 13.16
C SER A 674 -22.88 -10.95 12.68
N THR A 675 -23.67 -9.89 12.79
CA THR A 675 -24.98 -9.86 12.16
C THR A 675 -24.78 -9.60 10.67
N TYR A 676 -24.41 -10.63 9.90
CA TYR A 676 -24.69 -10.64 8.47
C TYR A 676 -26.14 -11.09 8.27
N VAL A 677 -27.03 -10.11 8.08
CA VAL A 677 -28.27 -10.25 7.31
C VAL A 677 -28.30 -9.11 6.30
#